data_AF-A0A6P4XSD5-F1
#
_entry.id   AF-A0A6P4XSD5-F1
#
_cell.length_a   1.000
_cell.length_b   1.000
_cell.length_c   1.000
_cell.angle_alpha   90.00
_cell.angle_beta   90.00
_cell.angle_gamma   90.00
#
_symmetry.space_group_name_H-M   'P 1'
#
loop_
_entity.id
_entity.type
_entity.pdbx_description
1 polymer ?
#
loop_
_entity_poly.entity_id
_entity_poly.type
_entity_poly.pdbx_seq_one_letter_code
_entity_poly.pdbx_strand_id
1 'polypeptide(L)'
;MATREGKQLSTYLFLVYVTFMSSYFVLHVHGANECVQKSFPGESFVCVCNSTYCDDIEPNTRVELPNFNLYRSTKAKERFIKKILKFTQTVPQAKNVWVVHKNVTYQKMKGFGGAFTDAATINIMSLSKLTQDRLIAAYFSPKEGIEYTLGRVPMAGCDFSTREYTYADSPQDFSMDKFALAEEDLKYKIPVIQRALSMSSRNVSLFGSAWSAPAWMKTDHSLTGKGTLIGQAGDKYHKAWALYFAKFLEEYKKQGLEFWGLTAQNEPADGMITDFSFNCMGWTAESQRDWVAADLGPTLEERGHGDVSLMMLDDNRIWLPAWADTVLQNATAARYVKGIGVHWYMNSVVPPLTLSATHERHPDYFILATEACSGSFPWNQHVVLGSWGRGEDYSHDIIQNLQNWVVGWVDWNLALNGTGGPNWANNFVDAPIIVDSRKDEFYKQPMYYHMGHFSKFIPEGSVRIEAKPESSSPGNLDVVAFLTPEKSVVAVIFNRSDRDIEVSLHDPDVGFMDLTSPSHSIMTAVWWPAYSMMAGRGRVLVLCAVAALCLVQHAQPVTGDRKPCVAKDFQHGGFVCVCNATYCDNMEPNTKLPKGQAAMYMTTPGGKRFEKIVINMTAKSNDTRDPNFNVWTVKKNVTYQKIRGFGGAFTDAATMNIMSLSEGARKNLISAYFSPTEGIEYTLGRVPMGSCDFSTRPYTYDDTPEDLELAKFALAEEDMKYKIPVIKSAMQMSERKINLFGSPWTAPAWMKTSNNETGKGTLKGKAGNPYHKAWANYFVKFLDEYKKQGVDFWGLTTQNEPTDGEISHFPFQAMGWTAESQRDWIASDLGPALDQAGYSNISLMILDDNRLWLPGWATTVLNNGTAAKYVDGIAVHWYMDQLVPANVLSFTHDDLPDYFVLSTEACQGFWPWDDKVLLGNWNRAVEYSTDIRQNLKHWVVGWTDWNLALNMSGGPNWVHNEVDAAIIVDSKKDEFYKQPMYYIMGHFSKFIPEGSVRVEIDGPYEDEDQWMMAFSVPDGSMVVVMYGEFYEAHIHDPDVGFINFQQFEEGITTAQWWP
;
A
#
# COMPACT_ATOMS: atom_id res chain seq x y z
N MET A 1 -71.30 3.31 -14.65
CA MET A 1 -70.53 3.09 -13.39
C MET A 1 -69.89 1.73 -13.47
N ALA A 2 -68.61 1.48 -13.23
CA ALA A 2 -67.39 2.27 -13.24
C ALA A 2 -66.24 1.24 -13.17
N THR A 3 -65.24 1.38 -14.04
CA THR A 3 -63.82 0.98 -13.84
C THR A 3 -63.49 -0.42 -13.33
N ARG A 4 -63.03 -1.31 -14.23
CA ARG A 4 -61.84 -2.19 -14.07
C ARG A 4 -61.78 -3.23 -15.19
N GLU A 5 -61.32 -2.87 -16.38
CA GLU A 5 -60.99 -3.87 -17.42
C GLU A 5 -60.01 -3.36 -18.50
N GLY A 6 -59.13 -2.41 -18.13
CA GLY A 6 -58.21 -1.75 -19.07
C GLY A 6 -56.74 -1.67 -18.63
N LYS A 7 -56.25 -2.63 -17.83
CA LYS A 7 -54.85 -2.63 -17.35
C LYS A 7 -54.18 -4.02 -17.29
N GLN A 8 -54.54 -4.94 -18.19
CA GLN A 8 -53.88 -6.25 -18.27
C GLN A 8 -53.35 -6.65 -19.66
N LEU A 9 -53.50 -5.81 -20.69
CA LEU A 9 -52.92 -6.05 -22.02
C LEU A 9 -51.67 -5.20 -22.36
N SER A 10 -51.30 -4.22 -21.54
CA SER A 10 -50.14 -3.33 -21.83
C SER A 10 -48.81 -3.83 -21.24
N THR A 11 -48.82 -4.77 -20.29
CA THR A 11 -47.60 -5.21 -19.60
C THR A 11 -46.93 -6.39 -20.32
N TYR A 12 -47.71 -7.21 -21.03
CA TYR A 12 -47.18 -8.36 -21.77
C TYR A 12 -46.50 -7.98 -23.09
N LEU A 13 -46.90 -6.90 -23.76
CA LEU A 13 -46.17 -6.41 -24.94
C LEU A 13 -44.86 -5.69 -24.60
N PHE A 14 -44.75 -5.12 -23.39
CA PHE A 14 -43.51 -4.46 -22.95
C PHE A 14 -42.44 -5.47 -22.53
N LEU A 15 -42.83 -6.60 -21.93
CA LEU A 15 -41.89 -7.66 -21.54
C LEU A 15 -41.32 -8.46 -22.74
N VAL A 16 -42.08 -8.59 -23.84
CA VAL A 16 -41.58 -9.26 -25.07
C VAL A 16 -40.67 -8.34 -25.89
N TYR A 17 -40.86 -7.03 -25.83
CA TYR A 17 -39.95 -6.06 -26.47
C TYR A 17 -38.63 -5.89 -25.72
N VAL A 18 -38.63 -6.04 -24.38
CA VAL A 18 -37.42 -5.95 -23.54
C VAL A 18 -36.58 -7.24 -23.58
N THR A 19 -37.19 -8.41 -23.82
CA THR A 19 -36.45 -9.68 -23.98
C THR A 19 -35.87 -9.91 -25.38
N PHE A 20 -36.35 -9.20 -26.40
CA PHE A 20 -35.78 -9.26 -27.76
C PHE A 20 -34.63 -8.27 -28.02
N MET A 21 -34.40 -7.30 -27.12
CA MET A 21 -33.25 -6.38 -27.17
C MET A 21 -32.06 -6.85 -26.31
N SER A 22 -32.23 -7.84 -25.44
CA SER A 22 -31.16 -8.37 -24.58
C SER A 22 -30.29 -9.47 -25.22
N SER A 23 -30.53 -9.82 -26.49
CA SER A 23 -29.73 -10.79 -27.27
C SER A 23 -28.87 -10.16 -28.37
N TYR A 24 -28.69 -8.83 -28.34
CA TYR A 24 -27.77 -8.08 -29.21
C TYR A 24 -26.81 -7.18 -28.41
N PHE A 25 -26.30 -7.63 -27.27
CA PHE A 25 -24.99 -7.17 -26.83
C PHE A 25 -23.92 -8.05 -27.46
N VAL A 26 -23.67 -7.78 -28.73
CA VAL A 26 -22.32 -7.95 -29.27
C VAL A 26 -21.42 -7.18 -28.31
N LEU A 27 -20.50 -7.87 -27.64
CA LEU A 27 -19.31 -7.27 -27.05
C LEU A 27 -18.65 -6.44 -28.17
N HIS A 28 -19.04 -5.17 -28.27
CA HIS A 28 -18.22 -4.19 -28.97
C HIS A 28 -16.98 -4.05 -28.08
N VAL A 29 -15.94 -4.80 -28.44
CA VAL A 29 -14.57 -4.43 -28.11
C VAL A 29 -14.42 -3.02 -28.66
N HIS A 30 -14.60 -2.00 -27.81
CA HIS A 30 -14.29 -0.63 -28.19
C HIS A 30 -12.78 -0.61 -28.42
N GLY A 31 -12.37 -0.46 -29.67
CA GLY A 31 -10.98 -0.09 -29.99
C GLY A 31 -10.68 1.28 -29.39
N ALA A 32 -9.42 1.51 -29.05
CA ALA A 32 -8.95 2.82 -28.61
C ALA A 32 -9.31 3.90 -29.63
N ASN A 33 -9.70 5.09 -29.17
CA ASN A 33 -9.95 6.24 -30.04
C ASN A 33 -8.63 6.64 -30.70
N GLU A 34 -8.61 6.64 -32.03
CA GLU A 34 -7.40 6.98 -32.78
C GLU A 34 -7.07 8.47 -32.71
N CYS A 35 -5.78 8.81 -32.84
CA CYS A 35 -5.33 10.19 -32.97
C CYS A 35 -5.98 10.90 -34.17
N VAL A 36 -6.72 11.97 -33.91
CA VAL A 36 -7.16 12.92 -34.96
C VAL A 36 -5.97 13.81 -35.30
N GLN A 37 -5.24 13.41 -36.35
CA GLN A 37 -4.00 14.04 -36.76
C GLN A 37 -4.24 15.44 -37.34
N LYS A 38 -3.48 16.41 -36.83
CA LYS A 38 -3.40 17.75 -37.42
C LYS A 38 -1.94 18.09 -37.66
N SER A 39 -1.59 18.22 -38.94
CA SER A 39 -0.26 18.63 -39.35
C SER A 39 -0.13 20.15 -39.32
N PHE A 40 1.01 20.60 -38.83
CA PHE A 40 1.47 22.00 -38.92
C PHE A 40 2.78 22.01 -39.72
N PRO A 41 3.26 23.17 -40.19
CA PRO A 41 4.61 23.27 -40.74
C PRO A 41 5.63 22.77 -39.72
N GLY A 42 6.26 21.61 -39.98
CA GLY A 42 7.07 20.91 -38.98
C GLY A 42 7.35 19.45 -39.37
N GLU A 43 7.87 18.68 -38.41
CA GLU A 43 8.40 17.32 -38.64
C GLU A 43 7.38 16.18 -38.53
N SER A 44 6.31 16.35 -37.73
CA SER A 44 5.25 15.37 -37.51
C SER A 44 3.90 16.09 -37.32
N PHE A 45 2.99 15.52 -36.54
CA PHE A 45 1.64 15.99 -36.28
C PHE A 45 1.32 15.98 -34.78
N VAL A 46 0.29 16.73 -34.40
CA VAL A 46 -0.36 16.67 -33.08
C VAL A 46 -1.66 15.89 -33.16
N CYS A 47 -2.14 15.44 -32.01
CA CYS A 47 -3.48 14.86 -31.89
C CYS A 47 -4.43 15.86 -31.26
N VAL A 48 -5.53 16.13 -31.94
CA VAL A 48 -6.51 17.14 -31.53
C VAL A 48 -7.54 16.52 -30.60
N CYS A 49 -7.75 17.17 -29.46
CA CYS A 49 -8.78 16.82 -28.50
C CYS A 49 -9.67 18.03 -28.19
N ASN A 50 -10.94 17.77 -27.89
CA ASN A 50 -11.94 18.74 -27.48
C ASN A 50 -12.96 18.10 -26.53
N SER A 51 -14.04 18.79 -26.19
CA SER A 51 -15.09 18.30 -25.26
C SER A 51 -15.73 16.97 -25.67
N THR A 52 -15.77 16.65 -26.97
CA THR A 52 -16.46 15.48 -27.52
C THR A 52 -15.53 14.34 -27.89
N TYR A 53 -14.25 14.60 -28.14
CA TYR A 53 -13.30 13.61 -28.63
C TYR A 53 -11.89 13.84 -28.09
N CYS A 54 -11.21 12.76 -27.73
CA CYS A 54 -9.77 12.74 -27.55
C CYS A 54 -9.29 11.31 -27.82
N ASP A 55 -8.08 11.16 -28.38
CA ASP A 55 -7.47 9.83 -28.51
C ASP A 55 -7.05 9.29 -27.14
N ASP A 56 -7.19 7.99 -26.98
CA ASP A 56 -6.84 7.25 -25.77
C ASP A 56 -5.83 6.14 -26.10
N ILE A 57 -5.37 5.43 -25.08
CA ILE A 57 -4.35 4.39 -25.21
C ILE A 57 -4.98 3.06 -24.85
N GLU A 58 -4.89 2.09 -25.76
CA GLU A 58 -5.45 0.76 -25.51
C GLU A 58 -4.81 0.16 -24.23
N PRO A 59 -5.62 -0.29 -23.24
CA PRO A 59 -5.11 -0.78 -21.98
C PRO A 59 -4.04 -1.87 -22.14
N ASN A 60 -3.06 -1.86 -21.24
CA ASN A 60 -2.05 -2.92 -21.14
C ASN A 60 -2.68 -4.19 -20.56
N THR A 61 -3.27 -4.98 -21.44
CA THR A 61 -3.90 -6.26 -21.10
C THR A 61 -2.84 -7.35 -21.04
N ARG A 62 -2.81 -8.13 -19.96
CA ARG A 62 -1.96 -9.32 -19.85
C ARG A 62 -2.14 -10.23 -21.06
N VAL A 63 -1.03 -10.64 -21.68
CA VAL A 63 -1.02 -11.61 -22.80
C VAL A 63 -0.20 -12.84 -22.42
N GLU A 64 -0.70 -14.00 -22.83
CA GLU A 64 -0.04 -15.29 -22.60
C GLU A 64 1.18 -15.46 -23.51
N LEU A 65 2.25 -16.05 -22.98
CA LEU A 65 3.38 -16.45 -23.82
C LEU A 65 2.95 -17.44 -24.93
N PRO A 66 3.65 -17.43 -26.08
CA PRO A 66 4.82 -16.61 -26.40
C PRO A 66 4.43 -15.20 -26.88
N ASN A 67 3.24 -14.67 -26.55
CA ASN A 67 2.84 -13.34 -27.01
C ASN A 67 3.35 -12.24 -26.07
N PHE A 68 3.55 -11.05 -26.63
CA PHE A 68 3.84 -9.82 -25.89
C PHE A 68 3.09 -8.64 -26.51
N ASN A 69 2.78 -7.64 -25.70
CA ASN A 69 2.25 -6.37 -26.19
C ASN A 69 3.39 -5.50 -26.70
N LEU A 70 3.24 -4.93 -27.88
CA LEU A 70 4.12 -3.91 -28.43
C LEU A 70 3.31 -2.66 -28.69
N TYR A 71 3.65 -1.59 -27.99
CA TYR A 71 3.12 -0.25 -28.24
C TYR A 71 4.11 0.53 -29.08
N ARG A 72 3.65 1.22 -30.12
CA ARG A 72 4.54 1.94 -31.04
C ARG A 72 4.05 3.32 -31.40
N SER A 73 4.96 4.28 -31.34
CA SER A 73 4.79 5.63 -31.86
C SER A 73 5.90 5.95 -32.86
N THR A 74 5.57 6.64 -33.95
CA THR A 74 6.53 7.00 -35.01
C THR A 74 6.36 8.44 -35.46
N LYS A 75 7.45 9.04 -35.93
CA LYS A 75 7.44 10.37 -36.57
C LYS A 75 6.39 10.47 -37.68
N ALA A 76 6.25 9.42 -38.48
CA ALA A 76 5.42 9.44 -39.67
C ALA A 76 3.91 9.41 -39.39
N LYS A 77 3.42 8.51 -38.53
CA LYS A 77 1.96 8.27 -38.44
C LYS A 77 1.42 7.64 -37.16
N GLU A 78 2.23 6.98 -36.34
CA GLU A 78 1.72 6.12 -35.26
C GLU A 78 1.77 6.84 -33.91
N ARG A 79 0.75 6.62 -33.07
CA ARG A 79 0.64 7.06 -31.68
C ARG A 79 0.06 5.90 -30.87
N PHE A 80 0.88 5.28 -30.00
CA PHE A 80 0.51 4.09 -29.20
C PHE A 80 -0.23 2.99 -29.97
N ILE A 81 0.16 2.73 -31.22
CA ILE A 81 -0.40 1.60 -31.95
C ILE A 81 0.03 0.31 -31.24
N LYS A 82 -0.94 -0.39 -30.64
CA LYS A 82 -0.73 -1.66 -29.97
C LYS A 82 -0.76 -2.80 -30.98
N LYS A 83 0.20 -3.70 -30.87
CA LYS A 83 0.23 -4.99 -31.55
C LYS A 83 0.53 -6.07 -30.54
N ILE A 84 -0.06 -7.24 -30.75
CA ILE A 84 0.32 -8.45 -30.02
C ILE A 84 1.22 -9.25 -30.95
N LEU A 85 2.50 -9.35 -30.59
CA LEU A 85 3.53 -10.08 -31.35
C LEU A 85 3.97 -11.31 -30.56
N LYS A 86 4.87 -12.12 -31.14
CA LYS A 86 5.32 -13.38 -30.55
C LYS A 86 6.83 -13.47 -30.44
N PHE A 87 7.31 -14.06 -29.36
CA PHE A 87 8.68 -14.51 -29.21
C PHE A 87 9.02 -15.63 -30.20
N THR A 88 10.28 -15.68 -30.62
CA THR A 88 10.90 -16.72 -31.43
C THR A 88 11.95 -17.46 -30.60
N GLN A 89 12.20 -18.73 -30.91
CA GLN A 89 13.23 -19.55 -30.24
C GLN A 89 14.51 -19.69 -31.07
N THR A 90 14.46 -19.21 -32.32
CA THR A 90 15.59 -19.21 -33.23
C THR A 90 16.50 -18.03 -32.92
N VAL A 91 17.80 -18.30 -32.81
CA VAL A 91 18.81 -17.23 -32.72
C VAL A 91 18.61 -16.28 -33.91
N PRO A 92 18.44 -14.97 -33.66
CA PRO A 92 18.16 -14.00 -34.70
C PRO A 92 19.24 -13.95 -35.77
N GLN A 93 18.86 -13.64 -37.00
CA GLN A 93 19.81 -13.11 -37.99
C GLN A 93 20.11 -11.61 -37.78
N ALA A 94 19.39 -10.96 -36.85
CA ALA A 94 19.57 -9.56 -36.52
C ALA A 94 20.96 -9.31 -35.91
N LYS A 95 21.58 -8.18 -36.27
CA LYS A 95 22.92 -7.81 -35.79
C LYS A 95 22.90 -7.13 -34.42
N ASN A 96 21.74 -6.66 -33.95
CA ASN A 96 21.58 -5.88 -32.73
C ASN A 96 20.75 -6.67 -31.71
N VAL A 97 21.39 -7.58 -30.98
CA VAL A 97 20.76 -8.36 -29.91
C VAL A 97 20.99 -7.67 -28.57
N TRP A 98 19.92 -7.45 -27.81
CA TRP A 98 19.94 -6.92 -26.45
C TRP A 98 19.39 -7.95 -25.49
N VAL A 99 20.17 -8.34 -24.49
CA VAL A 99 19.79 -9.31 -23.48
C VAL A 99 19.23 -8.60 -22.26
N VAL A 100 18.07 -9.04 -21.78
CA VAL A 100 17.40 -8.53 -20.58
C VAL A 100 17.71 -9.45 -19.40
N HIS A 101 18.52 -8.98 -18.45
CA HIS A 101 18.91 -9.73 -17.26
C HIS A 101 18.07 -9.30 -16.05
N LYS A 102 17.02 -10.07 -15.77
CA LYS A 102 16.07 -9.79 -14.67
C LYS A 102 16.68 -9.88 -13.27
N ASN A 103 17.81 -10.57 -13.14
CA ASN A 103 18.54 -10.75 -11.87
C ASN A 103 19.55 -9.63 -11.57
N VAL A 104 19.78 -8.70 -12.50
CA VAL A 104 20.66 -7.54 -12.29
C VAL A 104 19.77 -6.31 -12.14
N THR A 105 19.55 -5.89 -10.90
CA THR A 105 18.65 -4.79 -10.54
C THR A 105 19.40 -3.51 -10.19
N TYR A 106 18.77 -2.36 -10.43
CA TYR A 106 19.28 -1.04 -10.09
C TYR A 106 18.27 -0.28 -9.20
N GLN A 107 17.99 1.00 -9.49
CA GLN A 107 17.09 1.81 -8.70
C GLN A 107 15.61 1.39 -8.81
N LYS A 108 14.86 1.62 -7.74
CA LYS A 108 13.39 1.57 -7.70
C LYS A 108 12.83 2.90 -8.22
N MET A 109 11.81 2.81 -9.07
CA MET A 109 11.20 3.94 -9.75
C MET A 109 10.19 4.63 -8.83
N LYS A 110 10.31 5.96 -8.70
CA LYS A 110 9.35 6.82 -8.01
C LYS A 110 8.21 7.25 -8.93
N GLY A 111 8.50 7.58 -10.19
CA GLY A 111 7.45 7.88 -11.16
C GLY A 111 7.77 8.99 -12.16
N PHE A 112 6.72 9.45 -12.83
CA PHE A 112 6.79 10.43 -13.91
C PHE A 112 5.66 11.46 -13.76
N GLY A 113 5.90 12.69 -14.16
CA GLY A 113 4.96 13.77 -13.87
C GLY A 113 5.17 15.04 -14.67
N GLY A 114 4.50 16.10 -14.20
CA GLY A 114 4.68 17.46 -14.69
C GLY A 114 4.35 18.49 -13.60
N ALA A 115 4.53 19.78 -13.90
CA ALA A 115 4.29 20.87 -12.97
C ALA A 115 2.92 21.55 -13.15
N PHE A 116 2.25 21.75 -12.02
CA PHE A 116 1.04 22.54 -11.86
C PHE A 116 1.39 24.02 -11.70
N THR A 117 2.01 24.62 -12.71
CA THR A 117 2.29 26.06 -12.73
C THR A 117 1.00 26.87 -12.86
N ASP A 118 1.08 28.16 -12.52
CA ASP A 118 -0.01 29.11 -12.76
C ASP A 118 -0.38 29.10 -14.25
N ALA A 119 0.61 29.19 -15.15
CA ALA A 119 0.39 29.13 -16.59
C ALA A 119 -0.34 27.86 -17.03
N ALA A 120 0.07 26.69 -16.54
CA ALA A 120 -0.56 25.42 -16.91
C ALA A 120 -2.01 25.36 -16.46
N THR A 121 -2.25 25.70 -15.20
CA THR A 121 -3.58 25.60 -14.60
C THR A 121 -4.54 26.67 -15.13
N ILE A 122 -4.05 27.88 -15.46
CA ILE A 122 -4.81 28.91 -16.18
C ILE A 122 -5.19 28.43 -17.59
N ASN A 123 -4.26 27.84 -18.34
CA ASN A 123 -4.57 27.33 -19.68
C ASN A 123 -5.60 26.21 -19.64
N ILE A 124 -5.46 25.26 -18.71
CA ILE A 124 -6.46 24.21 -18.49
C ILE A 124 -7.81 24.87 -18.20
N MET A 125 -7.88 25.75 -17.20
CA MET A 125 -9.13 26.39 -16.76
C MET A 125 -9.75 27.34 -17.79
N SER A 126 -9.02 27.72 -18.85
CA SER A 126 -9.55 28.51 -19.98
C SER A 126 -10.43 27.71 -20.95
N LEU A 127 -10.43 26.39 -20.85
CA LEU A 127 -11.26 25.48 -21.67
C LEU A 127 -12.65 25.28 -21.07
N SER A 128 -13.58 24.69 -21.82
CA SER A 128 -14.87 24.24 -21.27
C SER A 128 -14.65 23.10 -20.27
N LYS A 129 -15.58 22.92 -19.32
CA LYS A 129 -15.45 21.92 -18.26
C LYS A 129 -15.16 20.51 -18.77
N LEU A 130 -15.85 20.08 -19.83
CA LEU A 130 -15.64 18.75 -20.43
C LEU A 130 -14.26 18.63 -21.09
N THR A 131 -13.80 19.67 -21.77
CA THR A 131 -12.46 19.68 -22.38
C THR A 131 -11.37 19.72 -21.31
N GLN A 132 -11.59 20.44 -20.21
CA GLN A 132 -10.72 20.39 -19.02
C GLN A 132 -10.63 18.98 -18.45
N ASP A 133 -11.77 18.30 -18.25
CA ASP A 133 -11.80 16.93 -17.71
C ASP A 133 -11.01 15.98 -18.62
N ARG A 134 -11.16 16.07 -19.94
CA ARG A 134 -10.40 15.26 -20.90
C ARG A 134 -8.90 15.57 -20.90
N LEU A 135 -8.51 16.83 -20.76
CA LEU A 135 -7.10 17.21 -20.68
C LEU A 135 -6.45 16.64 -19.41
N ILE A 136 -7.10 16.79 -18.26
CA ILE A 136 -6.62 16.22 -16.99
C ILE A 136 -6.60 14.69 -17.08
N ALA A 137 -7.64 14.08 -17.63
CA ALA A 137 -7.71 12.63 -17.82
C ALA A 137 -6.60 12.10 -18.74
N ALA A 138 -6.20 12.86 -19.78
CA ALA A 138 -5.08 12.49 -20.64
C ALA A 138 -3.77 12.30 -19.84
N TYR A 139 -3.54 13.05 -18.77
CA TYR A 139 -2.37 12.83 -17.92
C TYR A 139 -2.58 11.75 -16.85
N PHE A 140 -3.71 11.77 -16.15
CA PHE A 140 -3.84 11.03 -14.88
C PHE A 140 -4.75 9.79 -14.95
N SER A 141 -5.64 9.69 -15.95
CA SER A 141 -6.61 8.59 -16.02
C SER A 141 -5.96 7.28 -16.51
N PRO A 142 -6.28 6.12 -15.89
CA PRO A 142 -5.86 4.81 -16.41
C PRO A 142 -6.51 4.46 -17.76
N LYS A 143 -7.74 4.94 -17.98
CA LYS A 143 -8.54 4.63 -19.16
C LYS A 143 -8.13 5.47 -20.36
N GLU A 144 -7.94 6.77 -20.14
CA GLU A 144 -7.80 7.75 -21.24
C GLU A 144 -6.36 8.26 -21.38
N GLY A 145 -5.52 8.06 -20.36
CA GLY A 145 -4.27 8.79 -20.22
C GLY A 145 -3.01 7.95 -20.05
N ILE A 146 -1.94 8.67 -19.69
CA ILE A 146 -0.58 8.15 -19.50
C ILE A 146 -0.20 7.92 -18.02
N GLU A 147 -1.16 8.07 -17.10
CA GLU A 147 -1.05 7.69 -15.68
C GLU A 147 0.15 8.31 -14.93
N TYR A 148 0.31 9.63 -15.03
CA TYR A 148 1.27 10.40 -14.22
C TYR A 148 1.08 10.14 -12.72
N THR A 149 2.20 10.02 -12.00
CA THR A 149 2.25 9.78 -10.55
C THR A 149 3.05 10.84 -9.78
N LEU A 150 3.62 11.83 -10.46
CA LEU A 150 4.32 12.96 -9.84
C LEU A 150 3.67 14.29 -10.23
N GLY A 151 3.61 15.22 -9.28
CA GLY A 151 3.12 16.57 -9.50
C GLY A 151 3.99 17.62 -8.82
N ARG A 152 4.71 18.43 -9.60
CA ARG A 152 5.47 19.56 -9.06
C ARG A 152 4.54 20.76 -8.86
N VAL A 153 4.61 21.42 -7.71
CA VAL A 153 3.79 22.59 -7.40
C VAL A 153 4.71 23.76 -7.05
N PRO A 154 4.73 24.83 -7.86
CA PRO A 154 5.42 26.04 -7.48
C PRO A 154 4.89 26.63 -6.18
N MET A 155 5.78 27.03 -5.27
CA MET A 155 5.44 27.75 -4.07
C MET A 155 5.40 29.25 -4.40
N ALA A 156 4.19 29.76 -4.61
CA ALA A 156 3.87 31.09 -5.14
C ALA A 156 4.28 31.28 -6.61
N GLY A 157 4.61 32.52 -7.00
CA GLY A 157 4.86 32.88 -8.38
C GLY A 157 6.23 32.47 -8.90
N CYS A 158 6.25 32.02 -10.15
CA CYS A 158 7.43 31.77 -10.97
C CYS A 158 7.38 32.58 -12.27
N ASP A 159 8.34 32.39 -13.18
CA ASP A 159 8.29 32.96 -14.52
C ASP A 159 7.01 32.57 -15.29
N PHE A 160 6.58 31.31 -15.19
CA PHE A 160 5.30 30.77 -15.68
C PHE A 160 4.09 31.16 -14.82
N SER A 161 4.07 32.41 -14.39
CA SER A 161 2.95 33.09 -13.73
C SER A 161 2.55 34.34 -14.51
N THR A 162 1.42 34.96 -14.17
CA THR A 162 0.98 36.21 -14.83
C THR A 162 1.58 37.47 -14.22
N ARG A 163 2.22 37.36 -13.06
CA ARG A 163 2.86 38.43 -12.30
C ARG A 163 3.84 37.84 -11.28
N GLU A 164 4.70 38.69 -10.74
CA GLU A 164 5.53 38.37 -9.58
C GLU A 164 4.71 38.40 -8.27
N TYR A 165 4.87 37.41 -7.39
CA TYR A 165 4.27 37.40 -6.04
C TYR A 165 4.87 36.33 -5.13
N THR A 166 4.71 36.52 -3.82
CA THR A 166 4.93 35.48 -2.80
C THR A 166 3.70 35.33 -1.90
N TYR A 167 3.72 34.38 -0.96
CA TYR A 167 2.65 34.24 0.04
C TYR A 167 2.78 35.22 1.21
N ALA A 168 3.90 35.95 1.32
CA ALA A 168 4.21 36.78 2.49
C ALA A 168 4.88 38.12 2.10
N ASP A 169 4.29 38.85 1.16
CA ASP A 169 4.84 40.11 0.63
C ASP A 169 4.77 41.29 1.63
N SER A 170 4.11 41.13 2.79
CA SER A 170 4.09 42.14 3.84
C SER A 170 5.49 42.33 4.46
N PRO A 171 6.08 43.53 4.41
CA PRO A 171 7.46 43.73 4.88
C PRO A 171 7.65 43.37 6.36
N GLN A 172 8.75 42.67 6.65
CA GLN A 172 9.18 42.30 8.01
C GLN A 172 8.21 41.39 8.78
N ASP A 173 7.37 40.62 8.08
CA ASP A 173 6.49 39.61 8.67
C ASP A 173 7.26 38.32 9.01
N PHE A 174 8.15 38.40 10.00
CA PHE A 174 9.01 37.27 10.41
C PHE A 174 8.21 36.10 11.02
N SER A 175 7.02 36.36 11.58
CA SER A 175 6.14 35.35 12.19
C SER A 175 5.22 34.67 11.18
N MET A 176 5.18 35.13 9.92
CA MET A 176 4.23 34.67 8.89
C MET A 176 2.77 34.87 9.29
N ASP A 177 2.46 35.96 10.02
CA ASP A 177 1.10 36.23 10.48
C ASP A 177 0.16 36.63 9.34
N LYS A 178 0.71 37.16 8.24
CA LYS A 178 0.00 37.57 7.03
C LYS A 178 0.25 36.63 5.86
N PHE A 179 0.83 35.46 6.10
CA PHE A 179 1.00 34.44 5.08
C PHE A 179 -0.37 34.01 4.56
N ALA A 180 -0.55 34.03 3.24
CA ALA A 180 -1.77 33.57 2.60
C ALA A 180 -1.49 33.00 1.21
N LEU A 181 -2.21 31.95 0.85
CA LEU A 181 -2.24 31.44 -0.52
C LEU A 181 -2.82 32.52 -1.45
N ALA A 182 -2.25 32.61 -2.65
CA ALA A 182 -2.69 33.60 -3.63
C ALA A 182 -3.97 33.15 -4.33
N GLU A 183 -4.60 34.06 -5.10
CA GLU A 183 -5.76 33.69 -5.92
C GLU A 183 -5.40 32.61 -6.93
N GLU A 184 -4.16 32.61 -7.42
CA GLU A 184 -3.65 31.65 -8.38
C GLU A 184 -3.69 30.21 -7.84
N ASP A 185 -3.35 30.01 -6.56
CA ASP A 185 -3.48 28.71 -5.89
C ASP A 185 -4.94 28.28 -5.77
N LEU A 186 -5.77 29.17 -5.22
CA LEU A 186 -7.14 28.86 -4.82
C LEU A 186 -8.08 28.69 -6.02
N LYS A 187 -7.86 29.45 -7.10
CA LYS A 187 -8.72 29.43 -8.29
C LYS A 187 -8.24 28.45 -9.36
N TYR A 188 -6.94 28.19 -9.46
CA TYR A 188 -6.38 27.41 -10.56
C TYR A 188 -5.65 26.15 -10.08
N LYS A 189 -4.58 26.27 -9.27
CA LYS A 189 -3.73 25.12 -8.93
C LYS A 189 -4.46 24.06 -8.12
N ILE A 190 -5.00 24.44 -6.96
CA ILE A 190 -5.66 23.50 -6.04
C ILE A 190 -6.83 22.77 -6.71
N PRO A 191 -7.78 23.46 -7.40
CA PRO A 191 -8.89 22.76 -8.06
C PRO A 191 -8.45 21.80 -9.18
N VAL A 192 -7.39 22.14 -9.92
CA VAL A 192 -6.85 21.26 -10.97
C VAL A 192 -6.13 20.05 -10.36
N ILE A 193 -5.34 20.26 -9.32
CA ILE A 193 -4.66 19.18 -8.58
C ILE A 193 -5.69 18.22 -8.01
N GLN A 194 -6.70 18.70 -7.26
CA GLN A 194 -7.74 17.84 -6.68
C GLN A 194 -8.46 17.00 -7.75
N ARG A 195 -8.75 17.59 -8.93
CA ARG A 195 -9.33 16.85 -10.05
C ARG A 195 -8.37 15.79 -10.61
N ALA A 196 -7.09 16.12 -10.76
CA ALA A 196 -6.08 15.15 -11.18
C ALA A 196 -6.00 13.96 -10.22
N LEU A 197 -5.94 14.22 -8.90
CA LEU A 197 -5.94 13.19 -7.86
C LEU A 197 -7.21 12.30 -7.95
N SER A 198 -8.39 12.91 -8.14
CA SER A 198 -9.66 12.17 -8.23
C SER A 198 -9.80 11.29 -9.48
N MET A 199 -9.02 11.57 -10.53
CA MET A 199 -9.07 10.83 -11.81
C MET A 199 -8.01 9.74 -11.91
N SER A 200 -7.03 9.74 -11.00
CA SER A 200 -5.96 8.77 -10.97
C SER A 200 -6.39 7.50 -10.22
N SER A 201 -6.01 6.34 -10.74
CA SER A 201 -6.06 5.08 -9.98
C SER A 201 -4.76 4.78 -9.24
N ARG A 202 -3.70 5.56 -9.49
CA ARG A 202 -2.40 5.46 -8.82
C ARG A 202 -2.26 6.61 -7.83
N ASN A 203 -1.51 6.39 -6.75
CA ASN A 203 -1.16 7.49 -5.86
C ASN A 203 -0.32 8.53 -6.62
N VAL A 204 -0.64 9.81 -6.47
CA VAL A 204 0.11 10.91 -7.12
C VAL A 204 0.85 11.68 -6.03
N SER A 205 2.17 11.59 -6.04
CA SER A 205 3.03 12.25 -5.08
C SER A 205 3.28 13.71 -5.50
N LEU A 206 2.82 14.66 -4.69
CA LEU A 206 3.05 16.08 -4.90
C LEU A 206 4.37 16.52 -4.24
N PHE A 207 5.14 17.39 -4.90
CA PHE A 207 6.27 18.07 -4.26
C PHE A 207 6.31 19.56 -4.57
N GLY A 208 6.71 20.35 -3.57
CA GLY A 208 6.77 21.81 -3.65
C GLY A 208 8.18 22.33 -3.94
N SER A 209 8.28 23.40 -4.72
CA SER A 209 9.55 24.08 -5.01
C SER A 209 9.35 25.60 -4.96
N ALA A 210 10.22 26.33 -4.27
CA ALA A 210 10.16 27.79 -4.21
C ALA A 210 11.16 28.43 -5.18
N TRP A 211 10.74 29.50 -5.86
CA TRP A 211 11.61 30.26 -6.77
C TRP A 211 12.26 31.44 -6.07
N SER A 212 11.53 32.14 -5.22
CA SER A 212 12.04 33.32 -4.54
C SER A 212 11.42 33.48 -3.16
N ALA A 213 12.24 33.93 -2.20
CA ALA A 213 11.75 34.43 -0.93
C ALA A 213 11.10 35.82 -1.12
N PRO A 214 10.19 36.25 -0.22
CA PRO A 214 9.67 37.61 -0.24
C PRO A 214 10.79 38.64 -0.36
N ALA A 215 10.61 39.67 -1.20
CA ALA A 215 11.66 40.65 -1.51
C ALA A 215 12.29 41.28 -0.26
N TRP A 216 11.50 41.50 0.80
CA TRP A 216 12.00 42.08 2.06
C TRP A 216 12.98 41.16 2.83
N MET A 217 13.05 39.87 2.50
CA MET A 217 14.02 38.91 3.05
C MET A 217 15.32 38.85 2.24
N LYS A 218 15.36 39.41 1.03
CA LYS A 218 16.50 39.30 0.11
C LYS A 218 17.42 40.52 0.14
N THR A 219 18.70 40.30 -0.14
CA THR A 219 19.76 41.34 -0.11
C THR A 219 19.57 42.44 -1.16
N ASP A 220 18.92 42.13 -2.26
CA ASP A 220 18.64 43.02 -3.39
C ASP A 220 17.25 43.68 -3.31
N HIS A 221 16.42 43.28 -2.33
CA HIS A 221 15.05 43.71 -2.18
C HIS A 221 14.18 43.50 -3.45
N SER A 222 14.48 42.46 -4.22
CA SER A 222 13.83 42.13 -5.49
C SER A 222 13.48 40.65 -5.55
N LEU A 223 12.46 40.26 -6.31
CA LEU A 223 12.17 38.85 -6.59
C LEU A 223 13.06 38.28 -7.70
N THR A 224 13.65 39.14 -8.53
CA THR A 224 14.58 38.82 -9.63
C THR A 224 15.99 39.34 -9.36
N GLY A 225 16.94 38.99 -10.23
CA GLY A 225 18.32 39.46 -10.15
C GLY A 225 19.15 38.76 -9.07
N LYS A 226 20.38 39.26 -8.85
CA LYS A 226 21.29 38.68 -7.88
C LYS A 226 20.91 39.03 -6.44
N GLY A 227 20.36 38.06 -5.73
CA GLY A 227 19.99 38.21 -4.33
C GLY A 227 19.96 36.90 -3.57
N THR A 228 20.56 36.90 -2.37
CA THR A 228 20.46 35.81 -1.39
C THR A 228 19.57 36.26 -0.23
N LEU A 229 19.26 35.38 0.72
CA LEU A 229 18.67 35.81 2.00
C LEU A 229 19.61 36.78 2.73
N ILE A 230 19.03 37.73 3.44
CA ILE A 230 19.77 38.65 4.32
C ILE A 230 20.32 37.86 5.51
N GLY A 231 21.60 38.10 5.80
CA GLY A 231 22.27 37.56 6.99
C GLY A 231 22.81 36.14 6.77
N GLN A 232 22.59 35.24 7.74
CA GLN A 232 23.16 33.89 7.73
C GLN A 232 22.25 32.88 8.45
N ALA A 233 22.44 31.59 8.15
CA ALA A 233 21.70 30.49 8.78
C ALA A 233 21.66 30.61 10.32
N GLY A 234 20.51 30.33 10.92
CA GLY A 234 20.18 30.50 12.33
C GLY A 234 19.58 31.87 12.69
N ASP A 235 19.63 32.85 11.80
CA ASP A 235 19.07 34.18 12.04
C ASP A 235 17.56 34.28 11.77
N LYS A 236 17.00 35.48 11.98
CA LYS A 236 15.56 35.72 11.83
C LYS A 236 15.06 35.60 10.38
N TYR A 237 15.88 35.90 9.38
CA TYR A 237 15.46 35.83 7.97
C TYR A 237 15.44 34.37 7.50
N HIS A 238 16.46 33.60 7.85
CA HIS A 238 16.58 32.19 7.52
C HIS A 238 15.52 31.33 8.22
N LYS A 239 15.20 31.64 9.48
CA LYS A 239 14.10 31.03 10.22
C LYS A 239 12.73 31.41 9.66
N ALA A 240 12.53 32.67 9.29
CA ALA A 240 11.28 33.10 8.65
C ALA A 240 11.09 32.39 7.31
N TRP A 241 12.17 32.21 6.53
CA TRP A 241 12.11 31.46 5.28
C TRP A 241 11.83 29.97 5.50
N ALA A 242 12.42 29.33 6.51
CA ALA A 242 12.07 27.96 6.88
C ALA A 242 10.58 27.84 7.32
N LEU A 243 10.08 28.82 8.08
CA LEU A 243 8.67 28.87 8.48
C LEU A 243 7.73 29.05 7.29
N TYR A 244 8.15 29.77 6.24
CA TYR A 244 7.40 29.91 5.00
C TYR A 244 7.13 28.55 4.33
N PHE A 245 8.11 27.64 4.33
CA PHE A 245 7.92 26.27 3.81
C PHE A 245 6.93 25.46 4.63
N ALA A 246 7.03 25.51 5.97
CA ALA A 246 6.06 24.86 6.84
C ALA A 246 4.65 25.43 6.63
N LYS A 247 4.52 26.76 6.53
CA LYS A 247 3.23 27.43 6.25
C LYS A 247 2.61 27.02 4.92
N PHE A 248 3.42 26.86 3.88
CA PHE A 248 2.95 26.33 2.60
C PHE A 248 2.31 24.94 2.76
N LEU A 249 2.99 24.02 3.45
CA LEU A 249 2.46 22.67 3.72
C LEU A 249 1.17 22.73 4.56
N GLU A 250 1.17 23.53 5.63
CA GLU A 250 0.01 23.74 6.50
C GLU A 250 -1.21 24.27 5.72
N GLU A 251 -1.02 25.29 4.88
CA GLU A 251 -2.13 25.89 4.12
C GLU A 251 -2.65 24.98 3.00
N TYR A 252 -1.79 24.24 2.29
CA TYR A 252 -2.25 23.25 1.32
C TYR A 252 -2.95 22.06 1.97
N LYS A 253 -2.49 21.63 3.16
CA LYS A 253 -3.15 20.58 3.95
C LYS A 253 -4.57 20.99 4.36
N LYS A 254 -4.82 22.27 4.69
CA LYS A 254 -6.18 22.79 4.93
C LYS A 254 -7.10 22.67 3.71
N GLN A 255 -6.54 22.57 2.51
CA GLN A 255 -7.26 22.34 1.26
C GLN A 255 -7.36 20.84 0.89
N GLY A 256 -6.95 19.94 1.79
CA GLY A 256 -6.97 18.50 1.57
C GLY A 256 -5.86 17.99 0.64
N LEU A 257 -4.77 18.76 0.47
CA LEU A 257 -3.63 18.36 -0.35
C LEU A 257 -2.40 18.14 0.54
N GLU A 258 -1.84 16.95 0.48
CA GLU A 258 -0.61 16.60 1.17
C GLU A 258 0.56 16.45 0.18
N PHE A 259 1.77 16.70 0.68
CA PHE A 259 2.98 16.72 -0.12
C PHE A 259 3.90 15.59 0.31
N TRP A 260 4.36 14.82 -0.67
CA TRP A 260 5.40 13.81 -0.51
C TRP A 260 6.77 14.45 -0.28
N GLY A 261 7.05 15.57 -0.96
CA GLY A 261 8.38 16.16 -0.92
C GLY A 261 8.43 17.69 -1.08
N LEU A 262 9.63 18.23 -0.88
CA LEU A 262 9.98 19.63 -1.10
C LEU A 262 11.36 19.69 -1.75
N THR A 263 11.63 20.69 -2.58
CA THR A 263 13.01 21.04 -2.96
C THR A 263 13.46 22.24 -2.14
N ALA A 264 14.75 22.29 -1.77
CA ALA A 264 15.28 23.37 -0.94
C ALA A 264 15.15 24.75 -1.62
N GLN A 265 15.33 24.81 -2.94
CA GLN A 265 15.23 26.00 -3.75
C GLN A 265 15.25 25.61 -5.23
N ASN A 266 14.37 26.16 -6.07
CA ASN A 266 14.49 26.04 -7.52
C ASN A 266 15.69 26.83 -8.04
N GLU A 267 16.57 26.19 -8.79
CA GLU A 267 17.73 26.77 -9.49
C GLU A 267 18.53 27.77 -8.61
N PRO A 268 19.07 27.33 -7.46
CA PRO A 268 19.82 28.17 -6.53
C PRO A 268 20.99 28.93 -7.17
N ALA A 269 21.56 28.43 -8.28
CA ALA A 269 22.65 29.13 -8.95
C ALA A 269 22.19 30.41 -9.68
N ASP A 270 20.95 30.47 -10.13
CA ASP A 270 20.43 31.58 -10.93
C ASP A 270 20.34 32.87 -10.14
N GLY A 271 19.99 32.80 -8.85
CA GLY A 271 19.99 33.95 -7.95
C GLY A 271 21.37 34.51 -7.65
N MET A 272 22.44 33.93 -8.21
CA MET A 272 23.81 34.46 -8.16
C MET A 272 24.17 35.31 -9.40
N ILE A 273 23.28 35.37 -10.41
CA ILE A 273 23.45 36.11 -11.67
C ILE A 273 22.87 37.51 -11.55
N THR A 274 23.67 38.56 -11.81
CA THR A 274 23.33 39.98 -11.56
C THR A 274 21.98 40.40 -12.12
N ASP A 275 21.76 40.15 -13.41
CA ASP A 275 20.57 40.61 -14.15
C ASP A 275 19.66 39.44 -14.54
N PHE A 276 19.51 38.46 -13.65
CA PHE A 276 18.61 37.33 -13.88
C PHE A 276 17.15 37.81 -14.02
N SER A 277 16.45 37.31 -15.04
CA SER A 277 15.26 37.98 -15.60
C SER A 277 13.93 37.62 -14.94
N PHE A 278 13.89 36.65 -14.02
CA PHE A 278 12.66 36.20 -13.37
C PHE A 278 12.91 35.74 -11.91
N ASN A 279 11.86 35.26 -11.24
CA ASN A 279 11.89 34.90 -9.82
C ASN A 279 13.06 33.94 -9.53
N CYS A 280 13.98 34.35 -8.65
CA CYS A 280 15.10 33.53 -8.24
C CYS A 280 15.56 33.88 -6.82
N MET A 281 16.31 32.98 -6.20
CA MET A 281 16.98 33.23 -4.93
C MET A 281 18.28 32.42 -4.83
N GLY A 282 19.36 33.13 -4.58
CA GLY A 282 20.72 32.62 -4.70
C GLY A 282 21.16 31.81 -3.49
N TRP A 283 21.75 30.65 -3.73
CA TRP A 283 22.51 29.89 -2.73
C TRP A 283 23.83 29.41 -3.29
N THR A 284 24.82 29.31 -2.41
CA THR A 284 25.95 28.41 -2.61
C THR A 284 25.65 27.05 -1.97
N ALA A 285 26.43 26.02 -2.30
CA ALA A 285 26.28 24.72 -1.66
C ALA A 285 26.45 24.79 -0.13
N GLU A 286 27.37 25.62 0.37
CA GLU A 286 27.61 25.82 1.80
C GLU A 286 26.45 26.53 2.49
N SER A 287 25.89 27.57 1.87
CA SER A 287 24.76 28.30 2.47
C SER A 287 23.48 27.46 2.44
N GLN A 288 23.24 26.68 1.38
CA GLN A 288 22.13 25.71 1.35
C GLN A 288 22.31 24.66 2.45
N ARG A 289 23.52 24.08 2.60
CA ARG A 289 23.85 23.15 3.68
C ARG A 289 23.57 23.73 5.06
N ASP A 290 24.07 24.94 5.31
CA ASP A 290 23.97 25.57 6.63
C ASP A 290 22.52 25.93 6.96
N TRP A 291 21.74 26.40 5.99
CA TRP A 291 20.32 26.67 6.18
C TRP A 291 19.50 25.40 6.40
N VAL A 292 19.77 24.33 5.64
CA VAL A 292 19.11 23.03 5.86
C VAL A 292 19.42 22.49 7.26
N ALA A 293 20.67 22.58 7.70
CA ALA A 293 21.10 22.09 9.00
C ALA A 293 20.56 22.91 10.18
N ALA A 294 20.53 24.24 10.06
CA ALA A 294 20.23 25.13 11.18
C ALA A 294 18.76 25.56 11.25
N ASP A 295 18.06 25.61 10.11
CA ASP A 295 16.73 26.25 10.03
C ASP A 295 15.69 25.37 9.34
N LEU A 296 15.84 25.01 8.06
CA LEU A 296 14.78 24.33 7.30
C LEU A 296 14.44 22.96 7.89
N GLY A 297 15.45 22.09 8.07
CA GLY A 297 15.26 20.77 8.62
C GLY A 297 14.61 20.78 10.02
N PRO A 298 15.20 21.50 11.00
CA PRO A 298 14.62 21.62 12.33
C PRO A 298 13.21 22.21 12.34
N THR A 299 12.93 23.21 11.50
CA THR A 299 11.59 23.84 11.43
C THR A 299 10.55 22.85 10.89
N LEU A 300 10.89 22.06 9.87
CA LEU A 300 9.98 21.04 9.34
C LEU A 300 9.69 19.96 10.41
N GLU A 301 10.70 19.47 11.13
CA GLU A 301 10.48 18.54 12.26
C GLU A 301 9.61 19.14 13.36
N GLU A 302 9.94 20.36 13.85
CA GLU A 302 9.21 21.05 14.92
C GLU A 302 7.73 21.27 14.56
N ARG A 303 7.44 21.49 13.27
CA ARG A 303 6.09 21.72 12.76
C ARG A 303 5.34 20.43 12.38
N GLY A 304 5.92 19.25 12.63
CA GLY A 304 5.28 17.95 12.33
C GLY A 304 5.33 17.56 10.85
N HIS A 305 6.30 18.07 10.11
CA HIS A 305 6.55 17.79 8.69
C HIS A 305 7.89 17.07 8.46
N GLY A 306 8.42 16.37 9.48
CA GLY A 306 9.69 15.64 9.40
C GLY A 306 9.71 14.49 8.38
N ASP A 307 8.54 13.94 8.04
CA ASP A 307 8.40 12.84 7.07
C ASP A 307 8.42 13.30 5.60
N VAL A 308 8.33 14.61 5.34
CA VAL A 308 8.38 15.16 3.98
C VAL A 308 9.77 14.97 3.40
N SER A 309 9.84 14.40 2.20
CA SER A 309 11.12 14.15 1.51
C SER A 309 11.74 15.46 1.01
N LEU A 310 12.73 15.98 1.74
CA LEU A 310 13.48 17.16 1.32
C LEU A 310 14.56 16.80 0.30
N MET A 311 14.50 17.44 -0.86
CA MET A 311 15.46 17.33 -1.95
C MET A 311 16.37 18.55 -2.00
N MET A 312 17.67 18.33 -2.04
CA MET A 312 18.66 19.40 -2.21
C MET A 312 18.94 19.70 -3.70
N LEU A 313 19.77 20.70 -3.98
CA LEU A 313 20.12 21.17 -5.33
C LEU A 313 18.93 21.75 -6.11
N ASP A 314 18.15 20.92 -6.82
CA ASP A 314 17.05 21.32 -7.74
C ASP A 314 17.52 22.31 -8.82
N ASP A 315 18.62 21.94 -9.47
CA ASP A 315 19.33 22.71 -10.50
C ASP A 315 20.00 21.75 -11.51
N ASN A 316 20.63 22.30 -12.53
CA ASN A 316 21.34 21.59 -13.57
C ASN A 316 22.41 20.64 -13.01
N ARG A 317 22.53 19.45 -13.62
CA ARG A 317 23.50 18.41 -13.20
C ARG A 317 24.98 18.80 -13.28
N ILE A 318 25.31 19.98 -13.82
CA ILE A 318 26.69 20.52 -13.87
C ILE A 318 27.28 20.75 -12.48
N TRP A 319 26.42 20.94 -11.47
CA TRP A 319 26.81 21.17 -10.09
C TRP A 319 27.15 19.87 -9.35
N LEU A 320 26.90 18.72 -9.95
CA LEU A 320 27.15 17.41 -9.38
C LEU A 320 28.54 16.87 -9.81
N PRO A 321 29.23 16.13 -8.91
CA PRO A 321 28.82 15.75 -7.55
C PRO A 321 29.13 16.81 -6.48
N ALA A 322 29.77 17.92 -6.83
CA ALA A 322 30.35 18.86 -5.86
C ALA A 322 29.33 19.44 -4.88
N TRP A 323 28.14 19.83 -5.35
CA TRP A 323 27.09 20.37 -4.48
C TRP A 323 26.58 19.31 -3.48
N ALA A 324 26.35 18.09 -3.97
CA ALA A 324 25.96 16.95 -3.14
C ALA A 324 27.02 16.63 -2.08
N ASP A 325 28.30 16.61 -2.46
CA ASP A 325 29.41 16.42 -1.53
C ASP A 325 29.39 17.47 -0.41
N THR A 326 29.25 18.75 -0.75
CA THR A 326 29.26 19.83 0.23
C THR A 326 28.12 19.73 1.24
N VAL A 327 26.90 19.40 0.78
CA VAL A 327 25.72 19.31 1.66
C VAL A 327 25.72 18.01 2.46
N LEU A 328 25.92 16.86 1.80
CA LEU A 328 25.72 15.54 2.40
C LEU A 328 26.89 15.06 3.27
N GLN A 329 28.09 15.63 3.13
CA GLN A 329 29.20 15.35 4.06
C GLN A 329 29.01 16.01 5.43
N ASN A 330 28.05 16.93 5.57
CA ASN A 330 27.66 17.47 6.87
C ASN A 330 26.51 16.64 7.46
N ALA A 331 26.82 15.86 8.50
CA ALA A 331 25.85 14.95 9.12
C ALA A 331 24.55 15.63 9.60
N THR A 332 24.61 16.89 10.02
CA THR A 332 23.43 17.65 10.47
C THR A 332 22.52 18.06 9.31
N ALA A 333 23.08 18.42 8.16
CA ALA A 333 22.27 18.66 6.95
C ALA A 333 21.77 17.34 6.36
N ALA A 334 22.66 16.35 6.28
CA ALA A 334 22.40 15.06 5.65
C ALA A 334 21.21 14.31 6.25
N ARG A 335 21.01 14.36 7.58
CA ARG A 335 19.85 13.69 8.22
C ARG A 335 18.49 14.19 7.73
N TYR A 336 18.43 15.44 7.25
CA TYR A 336 17.22 16.08 6.75
C TYR A 336 16.99 15.86 5.26
N VAL A 337 18.05 15.63 4.49
CA VAL A 337 17.96 15.44 3.04
C VAL A 337 17.61 13.98 2.76
N LYS A 338 16.67 13.75 1.84
CA LYS A 338 16.30 12.40 1.35
C LYS A 338 16.69 12.18 -0.10
N GLY A 339 16.87 13.24 -0.88
CA GLY A 339 17.24 13.13 -2.28
C GLY A 339 17.86 14.38 -2.88
N ILE A 340 18.17 14.31 -4.17
CA ILE A 340 18.84 15.32 -4.96
C ILE A 340 17.98 15.62 -6.19
N GLY A 341 17.51 16.87 -6.34
CA GLY A 341 16.80 17.33 -7.53
C GLY A 341 17.77 17.75 -8.62
N VAL A 342 17.51 17.37 -9.88
CA VAL A 342 18.31 17.77 -11.05
C VAL A 342 17.47 18.27 -12.23
N HIS A 343 17.97 19.29 -12.94
CA HIS A 343 17.36 19.88 -14.14
C HIS A 343 18.15 19.54 -15.41
N TRP A 344 17.51 19.69 -16.57
CA TRP A 344 18.08 19.33 -17.88
C TRP A 344 19.00 20.39 -18.48
N TYR A 345 18.68 21.69 -18.41
CA TYR A 345 19.04 22.71 -19.42
C TYR A 345 20.52 22.84 -19.81
N MET A 346 21.46 22.39 -18.98
CA MET A 346 22.91 22.37 -19.26
C MET A 346 23.48 20.96 -19.51
N ASN A 347 22.67 19.99 -19.90
CA ASN A 347 23.08 18.59 -20.12
C ASN A 347 24.16 18.39 -21.20
N SER A 348 24.37 19.36 -22.09
CA SER A 348 25.46 19.34 -23.07
C SER A 348 26.84 19.67 -22.47
N VAL A 349 26.88 20.25 -21.26
CA VAL A 349 28.13 20.69 -20.60
C VAL A 349 28.80 19.53 -19.86
N VAL A 350 28.02 18.67 -19.21
CA VAL A 350 28.53 17.48 -18.51
C VAL A 350 27.78 16.22 -18.93
N PRO A 351 28.47 15.07 -19.06
CA PRO A 351 27.84 13.82 -19.43
C PRO A 351 26.91 13.32 -18.31
N PRO A 352 25.91 12.47 -18.62
CA PRO A 352 25.01 11.89 -17.61
C PRO A 352 25.74 11.03 -16.57
N LEU A 353 26.98 10.61 -16.83
CA LEU A 353 27.81 9.86 -15.89
C LEU A 353 28.06 10.61 -14.58
N THR A 354 27.89 11.95 -14.54
CA THR A 354 27.94 12.71 -13.28
C THR A 354 26.85 12.29 -12.29
N LEU A 355 25.69 11.83 -12.78
CA LEU A 355 24.60 11.29 -11.97
C LEU A 355 25.03 9.98 -11.30
N SER A 356 25.63 9.05 -12.08
CA SER A 356 26.19 7.80 -11.55
C SER A 356 27.32 8.06 -10.55
N ALA A 357 28.24 8.98 -10.86
CA ALA A 357 29.30 9.36 -9.95
C ALA A 357 28.77 9.98 -8.64
N THR A 358 27.62 10.65 -8.69
CA THR A 358 26.95 11.19 -7.49
C THR A 358 26.32 10.06 -6.68
N HIS A 359 25.59 9.16 -7.33
CA HIS A 359 24.99 8.00 -6.68
C HIS A 359 26.06 7.10 -6.03
N GLU A 360 27.17 6.82 -6.71
CA GLU A 360 28.27 6.02 -6.16
C GLU A 360 28.90 6.66 -4.90
N ARG A 361 28.86 7.99 -4.78
CA ARG A 361 29.35 8.72 -3.61
C ARG A 361 28.32 8.83 -2.49
N HIS A 362 27.03 8.87 -2.84
CA HIS A 362 25.90 9.09 -1.92
C HIS A 362 24.74 8.12 -2.23
N PRO A 363 24.94 6.79 -2.08
CA PRO A 363 23.99 5.79 -2.61
C PRO A 363 22.64 5.75 -1.86
N ASP A 364 22.62 6.24 -0.62
CA ASP A 364 21.42 6.26 0.24
C ASP A 364 20.44 7.40 -0.10
N TYR A 365 20.82 8.29 -1.02
CA TYR A 365 20.02 9.46 -1.42
C TYR A 365 19.54 9.30 -2.86
N PHE A 366 18.23 9.34 -3.08
CA PHE A 366 17.69 9.19 -4.44
C PHE A 366 18.00 10.43 -5.28
N ILE A 367 18.11 10.26 -6.60
CA ILE A 367 18.21 11.36 -7.56
C ILE A 367 16.92 11.45 -8.35
N LEU A 368 16.29 12.61 -8.39
CA LEU A 368 15.06 12.85 -9.16
C LEU A 368 15.30 13.96 -10.19
N ALA A 369 14.95 13.72 -11.45
CA ALA A 369 14.87 14.79 -12.44
C ALA A 369 13.58 15.57 -12.21
N THR A 370 13.70 16.73 -11.56
CA THR A 370 12.58 17.52 -11.00
C THR A 370 12.01 18.52 -12.00
N GLU A 371 12.74 18.85 -13.05
CA GLU A 371 12.26 19.74 -14.12
C GLU A 371 13.00 19.50 -15.45
N ALA A 372 12.23 19.56 -16.53
CA ALA A 372 12.75 19.58 -17.89
C ALA A 372 11.76 20.21 -18.87
N CYS A 373 12.27 21.02 -19.81
CA CYS A 373 11.47 21.50 -20.94
C CYS A 373 12.30 21.70 -22.21
N SER A 374 11.58 21.79 -23.34
CA SER A 374 12.14 22.14 -24.64
C SER A 374 11.79 23.58 -25.03
N GLY A 375 12.69 24.24 -25.76
CA GLY A 375 12.47 25.60 -26.25
C GLY A 375 12.88 26.72 -25.28
N SER A 376 13.67 26.41 -24.25
CA SER A 376 14.14 27.35 -23.22
C SER A 376 15.21 28.35 -23.68
N PHE A 377 15.99 28.04 -24.72
CA PHE A 377 17.03 28.96 -25.19
C PHE A 377 16.48 30.09 -26.09
N PRO A 378 17.05 31.32 -26.04
CA PRO A 378 16.53 32.48 -26.78
C PRO A 378 16.46 32.34 -28.32
N TRP A 379 17.28 31.46 -28.90
CA TRP A 379 17.31 31.20 -30.35
C TRP A 379 16.35 30.07 -30.78
N ASN A 380 15.68 29.42 -29.84
CA ASN A 380 14.70 28.38 -30.14
C ASN A 380 13.33 29.01 -30.42
N GLN A 381 12.59 28.42 -31.35
CA GLN A 381 11.15 28.69 -31.44
C GLN A 381 10.47 28.10 -30.20
N HIS A 382 9.68 28.86 -29.45
CA HIS A 382 9.12 28.42 -28.17
C HIS A 382 8.18 27.21 -28.32
N VAL A 383 7.06 27.36 -29.04
CA VAL A 383 6.14 26.23 -29.36
C VAL A 383 6.33 25.78 -30.80
N VAL A 384 6.56 24.48 -30.98
CA VAL A 384 6.64 23.85 -32.31
C VAL A 384 5.63 22.70 -32.35
N LEU A 385 4.44 23.00 -32.87
CA LEU A 385 3.36 22.02 -32.96
C LEU A 385 3.75 20.83 -33.85
N GLY A 386 3.69 19.62 -33.30
CA GLY A 386 4.04 18.39 -33.99
C GLY A 386 5.55 18.13 -34.09
N SER A 387 6.38 18.75 -33.27
CA SER A 387 7.84 18.50 -33.30
C SER A 387 8.18 17.10 -32.79
N TRP A 388 8.62 16.22 -33.68
CA TRP A 388 9.09 14.89 -33.30
C TRP A 388 10.45 14.96 -32.60
N GLY A 389 11.38 15.79 -33.09
CA GLY A 389 12.69 16.00 -32.46
C GLY A 389 12.60 16.34 -30.97
N ARG A 390 11.61 17.15 -30.55
CA ARG A 390 11.38 17.44 -29.12
C ARG A 390 10.90 16.22 -28.31
N GLY A 391 10.10 15.37 -28.93
CA GLY A 391 9.75 14.07 -28.34
C GLY A 391 10.98 13.17 -28.19
N GLU A 392 11.85 13.16 -29.20
CA GLU A 392 13.11 12.41 -29.16
C GLU A 392 14.05 12.93 -28.06
N ASP A 393 14.13 14.25 -27.90
CA ASP A 393 14.89 14.88 -26.82
C ASP A 393 14.39 14.36 -25.45
N TYR A 394 13.07 14.34 -25.21
CA TYR A 394 12.48 13.85 -23.94
C TYR A 394 12.86 12.40 -23.68
N SER A 395 12.62 11.50 -24.65
CA SER A 395 12.92 10.08 -24.47
C SER A 395 14.41 9.82 -24.31
N HIS A 396 15.25 10.57 -25.03
CA HIS A 396 16.68 10.44 -24.89
C HIS A 396 17.15 10.82 -23.49
N ASP A 397 16.68 11.96 -22.98
CA ASP A 397 17.05 12.43 -21.65
C ASP A 397 16.51 11.50 -20.56
N ILE A 398 15.25 11.08 -20.65
CA ILE A 398 14.66 10.10 -19.73
C ILE A 398 15.51 8.84 -19.70
N ILE A 399 15.85 8.25 -20.85
CA ILE A 399 16.67 7.02 -20.87
C ILE A 399 18.06 7.27 -20.27
N GLN A 400 18.72 8.39 -20.56
CA GLN A 400 20.00 8.72 -19.93
C GLN A 400 19.90 8.82 -18.40
N ASN A 401 18.86 9.50 -17.90
CA ASN A 401 18.62 9.62 -16.46
C ASN A 401 18.36 8.25 -15.81
N LEU A 402 17.47 7.45 -16.39
CA LEU A 402 17.16 6.10 -15.91
C LEU A 402 18.37 5.16 -15.99
N GLN A 403 19.25 5.35 -16.98
CA GLN A 403 20.50 4.62 -17.11
C GLN A 403 21.54 5.01 -16.04
N ASN A 404 21.36 6.15 -15.36
CA ASN A 404 22.29 6.70 -14.37
C ASN A 404 21.60 6.99 -13.03
N TRP A 405 20.89 5.99 -12.48
CA TRP A 405 20.35 5.96 -11.11
C TRP A 405 19.23 6.95 -10.77
N VAL A 406 18.73 7.73 -11.73
CA VAL A 406 17.61 8.64 -11.48
C VAL A 406 16.31 7.84 -11.34
N VAL A 407 15.53 8.16 -10.30
CA VAL A 407 14.34 7.39 -9.88
C VAL A 407 13.05 7.86 -10.54
N GLY A 408 13.06 8.98 -11.25
CA GLY A 408 11.87 9.54 -11.88
C GLY A 408 12.18 10.77 -12.71
N TRP A 409 11.19 11.25 -13.45
CA TRP A 409 11.39 12.37 -14.37
C TRP A 409 10.12 13.23 -14.48
N VAL A 410 10.28 14.53 -14.29
CA VAL A 410 9.18 15.49 -14.21
C VAL A 410 9.31 16.52 -15.32
N ASP A 411 8.31 16.54 -16.19
CA ASP A 411 8.13 17.57 -17.21
C ASP A 411 7.88 18.95 -16.56
N TRP A 412 8.08 20.01 -17.33
CA TRP A 412 7.82 21.34 -16.84
C TRP A 412 6.32 21.68 -16.81
N ASN A 413 5.83 22.55 -17.70
CA ASN A 413 4.43 22.95 -17.70
C ASN A 413 3.52 21.85 -18.28
N LEU A 414 2.56 21.35 -17.50
CA LEU A 414 1.56 20.37 -17.99
C LEU A 414 0.81 20.85 -19.24
N ALA A 415 0.55 22.16 -19.37
CA ALA A 415 -0.08 22.72 -20.56
C ALA A 415 0.38 24.16 -20.79
N LEU A 416 0.50 24.59 -22.04
CA LEU A 416 0.73 25.99 -22.41
C LEU A 416 -0.17 26.40 -23.58
N ASN A 417 -0.30 27.69 -23.86
CA ASN A 417 -0.98 28.15 -25.08
C ASN A 417 -0.07 28.07 -26.32
N GLY A 418 -0.61 28.39 -27.49
CA GLY A 418 0.15 28.41 -28.76
C GLY A 418 1.34 29.39 -28.83
N THR A 419 1.53 30.26 -27.84
CA THR A 419 2.72 31.12 -27.69
C THR A 419 3.76 30.56 -26.71
N GLY A 420 3.42 29.53 -25.94
CA GLY A 420 4.29 28.97 -24.91
C GLY A 420 4.18 29.66 -23.55
N GLY A 421 3.03 30.26 -23.25
CA GLY A 421 2.78 30.98 -22.00
C GLY A 421 1.39 30.71 -21.40
N PRO A 422 0.89 31.57 -20.49
CA PRO A 422 1.45 32.88 -20.12
C PRO A 422 2.76 32.76 -19.33
N ASN A 423 3.64 33.75 -19.48
CA ASN A 423 4.89 33.88 -18.73
C ASN A 423 5.17 35.38 -18.59
N TRP A 424 5.24 35.90 -17.36
CA TRP A 424 5.33 37.35 -17.12
C TRP A 424 6.70 37.92 -17.54
N ALA A 425 7.74 37.08 -17.55
CA ALA A 425 9.10 37.44 -17.94
C ALA A 425 9.38 37.21 -19.45
N ASN A 426 8.36 36.81 -20.23
CA ASN A 426 8.48 36.43 -21.65
C ASN A 426 9.46 35.27 -21.91
N ASN A 427 9.69 34.40 -20.92
CA ASN A 427 10.51 33.21 -21.02
C ASN A 427 9.70 32.01 -21.53
N PHE A 428 9.15 32.12 -22.75
CA PHE A 428 8.24 31.10 -23.28
C PHE A 428 8.96 29.79 -23.63
N VAL A 429 8.26 28.66 -23.51
CA VAL A 429 8.78 27.31 -23.83
C VAL A 429 7.70 26.44 -24.48
N ASP A 430 8.01 25.21 -24.86
CA ASP A 430 7.00 24.23 -25.29
C ASP A 430 6.44 23.45 -24.10
N ALA A 431 5.31 22.76 -24.32
CA ALA A 431 4.70 21.85 -23.36
C ALA A 431 4.15 20.62 -24.09
N PRO A 432 4.04 19.44 -23.45
CA PRO A 432 3.47 18.26 -24.10
C PRO A 432 2.00 18.41 -24.50
N ILE A 433 1.26 19.35 -23.89
CA ILE A 433 -0.08 19.74 -24.34
C ILE A 433 -0.14 21.25 -24.62
N ILE A 434 -0.65 21.61 -25.79
CA ILE A 434 -0.89 23.00 -26.19
C ILE A 434 -2.38 23.30 -26.30
N VAL A 435 -2.85 24.33 -25.59
CA VAL A 435 -4.26 24.75 -25.52
C VAL A 435 -4.57 25.84 -26.54
N ASP A 436 -5.68 25.68 -27.28
CA ASP A 436 -6.30 26.71 -28.12
C ASP A 436 -7.73 26.98 -27.62
N SER A 437 -7.82 27.78 -26.56
CA SER A 437 -9.08 28.07 -25.85
C SER A 437 -10.15 28.70 -26.72
N ARG A 438 -9.77 29.41 -27.79
CA ARG A 438 -10.72 29.99 -28.77
C ARG A 438 -11.52 28.93 -29.52
N LYS A 439 -10.99 27.71 -29.63
CA LYS A 439 -11.65 26.58 -30.27
C LYS A 439 -12.17 25.55 -29.28
N ASP A 440 -11.93 25.75 -27.98
CA ASP A 440 -12.15 24.74 -26.95
C ASP A 440 -11.43 23.41 -27.31
N GLU A 441 -10.21 23.53 -27.83
CA GLU A 441 -9.36 22.42 -28.28
C GLU A 441 -8.02 22.43 -27.52
N PHE A 442 -7.43 21.25 -27.37
CA PHE A 442 -6.02 21.10 -27.02
C PHE A 442 -5.32 20.11 -27.96
N TYR A 443 -4.01 20.26 -28.07
CA TYR A 443 -3.15 19.51 -28.97
C TYR A 443 -2.14 18.70 -28.15
N LYS A 444 -2.23 17.38 -28.22
CA LYS A 444 -1.22 16.49 -27.63
C LYS A 444 -0.02 16.43 -28.59
N GLN A 445 1.12 16.94 -28.12
CA GLN A 445 2.38 17.01 -28.85
C GLN A 445 3.08 15.64 -28.87
N PRO A 446 4.04 15.39 -29.76
CA PRO A 446 4.87 14.18 -29.70
C PRO A 446 5.48 13.94 -28.32
N MET A 447 5.93 14.99 -27.61
CA MET A 447 6.45 14.91 -26.24
C MET A 447 5.51 14.16 -25.27
N TYR A 448 4.18 14.34 -25.39
CA TYR A 448 3.20 13.65 -24.55
C TYR A 448 3.27 12.13 -24.74
N TYR A 449 3.39 11.69 -25.99
CA TYR A 449 3.45 10.27 -26.33
C TYR A 449 4.80 9.67 -25.93
N HIS A 450 5.88 10.39 -26.18
CA HIS A 450 7.22 9.99 -25.75
C HIS A 450 7.29 9.81 -24.22
N MET A 451 6.71 10.73 -23.44
CA MET A 451 6.58 10.55 -21.99
C MET A 451 5.68 9.36 -21.63
N GLY A 452 4.58 9.16 -22.36
CA GLY A 452 3.65 8.07 -22.14
C GLY A 452 4.27 6.68 -22.24
N HIS A 453 5.30 6.52 -23.10
CA HIS A 453 6.03 5.26 -23.26
C HIS A 453 6.79 4.83 -21.98
N PHE A 454 6.99 5.75 -21.04
CA PHE A 454 7.55 5.51 -19.71
C PHE A 454 6.45 5.53 -18.64
N SER A 455 5.80 6.69 -18.46
CA SER A 455 4.81 6.93 -17.39
C SER A 455 3.68 5.90 -17.33
N LYS A 456 3.14 5.50 -18.48
CA LYS A 456 2.02 4.55 -18.52
C LYS A 456 2.44 3.14 -18.11
N PHE A 457 3.64 2.72 -18.49
CA PHE A 457 4.08 1.32 -18.39
C PHE A 457 5.02 1.06 -17.22
N ILE A 458 5.59 2.10 -16.61
CA ILE A 458 6.55 1.98 -15.51
C ILE A 458 5.90 2.61 -14.26
N PRO A 459 4.99 1.89 -13.56
CA PRO A 459 4.37 2.39 -12.34
C PRO A 459 5.40 2.59 -11.22
N GLU A 460 5.01 3.38 -10.20
CA GLU A 460 5.79 3.52 -8.97
C GLU A 460 6.11 2.15 -8.38
N GLY A 461 7.34 1.98 -7.95
CA GLY A 461 7.85 0.73 -7.41
C GLY A 461 8.44 -0.24 -8.41
N SER A 462 8.33 0.02 -9.73
CA SER A 462 9.08 -0.72 -10.74
C SER A 462 10.58 -0.68 -10.46
N VAL A 463 11.30 -1.74 -10.76
CA VAL A 463 12.76 -1.82 -10.57
C VAL A 463 13.43 -1.85 -11.94
N ARG A 464 14.41 -0.97 -12.17
CA ARG A 464 15.20 -1.03 -13.40
C ARG A 464 16.04 -2.29 -13.40
N ILE A 465 15.99 -3.05 -14.49
CA ILE A 465 16.81 -4.26 -14.70
C ILE A 465 17.80 -4.04 -15.84
N GLU A 466 18.86 -4.86 -15.90
CA GLU A 466 19.88 -4.71 -16.95
C GLU A 466 19.31 -5.09 -18.32
N ALA A 467 19.50 -4.19 -19.30
CA ALA A 467 19.33 -4.47 -20.72
C ALA A 467 20.66 -4.18 -21.40
N LYS A 468 21.33 -5.22 -21.89
CA LYS A 468 22.72 -5.15 -22.35
C LYS A 468 22.86 -5.62 -23.80
N PRO A 469 23.51 -4.85 -24.68
CA PRO A 469 23.74 -5.31 -26.05
C PRO A 469 24.87 -6.35 -26.09
N GLU A 470 24.71 -7.43 -26.87
CA GLU A 470 25.73 -8.49 -27.02
C GLU A 470 26.95 -8.02 -27.82
N SER A 471 26.78 -7.00 -28.66
CA SER A 471 27.84 -6.38 -29.45
C SER A 471 27.71 -4.86 -29.39
N SER A 472 28.64 -4.12 -30.00
CA SER A 472 28.52 -2.67 -30.07
C SER A 472 27.21 -2.26 -30.75
N SER A 473 26.26 -1.74 -29.96
CA SER A 473 24.99 -1.22 -30.47
C SER A 473 25.24 0.03 -31.35
N PRO A 474 24.43 0.26 -32.40
CA PRO A 474 24.39 1.56 -33.08
C PRO A 474 24.08 2.65 -32.04
N GLY A 475 24.88 3.72 -31.99
CA GLY A 475 24.76 4.78 -30.96
C GLY A 475 23.42 5.56 -30.96
N ASN A 476 22.52 5.29 -31.89
CA ASN A 476 21.19 5.90 -32.00
C ASN A 476 20.04 4.94 -31.61
N LEU A 477 20.36 3.74 -31.11
CA LEU A 477 19.41 2.78 -30.57
C LEU A 477 19.64 2.65 -29.06
N ASP A 478 18.66 3.08 -28.28
CA ASP A 478 18.66 3.02 -26.83
C ASP A 478 17.62 2.00 -26.35
N VAL A 479 17.98 1.16 -25.37
CA VAL A 479 17.07 0.19 -24.73
C VAL A 479 17.21 0.30 -23.22
N VAL A 480 16.08 0.30 -22.53
CA VAL A 480 16.00 0.22 -21.06
C VAL A 480 14.88 -0.73 -20.67
N ALA A 481 15.07 -1.50 -19.59
CA ALA A 481 14.11 -2.50 -19.14
C ALA A 481 13.80 -2.38 -17.65
N PHE A 482 12.59 -2.79 -17.28
CA PHE A 482 12.06 -2.72 -15.92
C PHE A 482 11.27 -3.98 -15.59
N LEU A 483 11.31 -4.37 -14.32
CA LEU A 483 10.38 -5.30 -13.72
C LEU A 483 9.35 -4.50 -12.92
N THR A 484 8.07 -4.60 -13.27
CA THR A 484 6.99 -3.88 -12.58
C THR A 484 6.56 -4.61 -11.31
N PRO A 485 5.87 -3.94 -10.36
CA PRO A 485 5.28 -4.60 -9.19
C PRO A 485 4.35 -5.76 -9.56
N GLU A 486 3.62 -5.64 -10.67
CA GLU A 486 2.74 -6.67 -11.25
C GLU A 486 3.50 -7.77 -12.02
N LYS A 487 4.81 -7.89 -11.77
CA LYS A 487 5.74 -8.89 -12.33
C LYS A 487 5.80 -8.94 -13.86
N SER A 488 5.34 -7.88 -14.52
CA SER A 488 5.53 -7.71 -15.97
C SER A 488 6.93 -7.17 -16.25
N VAL A 489 7.52 -7.56 -17.37
CA VAL A 489 8.74 -6.96 -17.88
C VAL A 489 8.36 -5.94 -18.94
N VAL A 490 8.90 -4.74 -18.80
CA VAL A 490 8.68 -3.62 -19.70
C VAL A 490 10.02 -3.22 -20.29
N ALA A 491 10.15 -3.25 -21.61
CA ALA A 491 11.33 -2.75 -22.31
C ALA A 491 10.94 -1.60 -23.26
N VAL A 492 11.59 -0.46 -23.09
CA VAL A 492 11.47 0.68 -24.00
C VAL A 492 12.61 0.63 -25.00
N ILE A 493 12.28 0.61 -26.29
CA ILE A 493 13.22 0.59 -27.41
C ILE A 493 13.06 1.89 -28.17
N PHE A 494 14.15 2.64 -28.33
CA PHE A 494 14.11 3.98 -28.88
C PHE A 494 15.13 4.13 -30.01
N ASN A 495 14.65 4.42 -31.23
CA ASN A 495 15.46 4.60 -32.43
C ASN A 495 15.36 6.05 -32.94
N ARG A 496 16.47 6.77 -32.84
CA ARG A 496 16.63 8.16 -33.31
C ARG A 496 17.25 8.27 -34.71
N SER A 497 17.52 7.15 -35.36
CA SER A 497 18.19 7.15 -36.66
C SER A 497 17.21 7.35 -37.82
N ASP A 498 17.73 7.85 -38.95
CA ASP A 498 17.00 7.99 -40.21
C ASP A 498 16.67 6.65 -40.90
N ARG A 499 17.00 5.51 -40.27
CA ARG A 499 16.83 4.18 -40.86
C ARG A 499 16.12 3.24 -39.90
N ASP A 500 15.40 2.28 -40.48
CA ASP A 500 14.84 1.17 -39.74
C ASP A 500 16.01 0.32 -39.19
N ILE A 501 15.91 -0.06 -37.92
CA ILE A 501 16.88 -0.91 -37.26
C ILE A 501 16.22 -2.23 -36.87
N GLU A 502 16.73 -3.32 -37.42
CA GLU A 502 16.42 -4.65 -36.93
C GLU A 502 17.08 -4.83 -35.54
N VAL A 503 16.25 -5.06 -34.53
CA VAL A 503 16.64 -5.24 -33.14
C VAL A 503 15.99 -6.51 -32.61
N SER A 504 16.76 -7.30 -31.86
CA SER A 504 16.22 -8.43 -31.13
C SER A 504 16.38 -8.23 -29.64
N LEU A 505 15.27 -8.21 -28.89
CA LEU A 505 15.31 -8.33 -27.44
C LEU A 505 15.33 -9.80 -27.05
N HIS A 506 16.31 -10.22 -26.26
CA HIS A 506 16.42 -11.58 -25.74
C HIS A 506 16.10 -11.58 -24.25
N ASP A 507 15.00 -12.23 -23.87
CA ASP A 507 14.77 -12.64 -22.49
C ASP A 507 15.25 -14.10 -22.38
N PRO A 508 16.32 -14.39 -21.61
CA PRO A 508 16.88 -15.73 -21.51
C PRO A 508 15.89 -16.83 -21.08
N ASP A 509 14.81 -16.45 -20.40
CA ASP A 509 13.80 -17.40 -19.92
C ASP A 509 12.67 -17.62 -20.93
N VAL A 510 12.56 -16.77 -21.96
CA VAL A 510 11.41 -16.75 -22.88
C VAL A 510 11.81 -16.94 -24.33
N GLY A 511 12.85 -16.26 -24.80
CA GLY A 511 13.30 -16.28 -26.18
C GLY A 511 13.53 -14.88 -26.76
N PHE A 512 13.47 -14.77 -28.08
CA PHE A 512 13.82 -13.57 -28.83
C PHE A 512 12.60 -12.82 -29.34
N MET A 513 12.60 -11.50 -29.25
CA MET A 513 11.65 -10.61 -29.91
C MET A 513 12.33 -9.96 -31.11
N ASP A 514 12.16 -10.57 -32.28
CA ASP A 514 12.66 -9.99 -33.53
C ASP A 514 11.76 -8.83 -33.96
N LEU A 515 12.26 -7.61 -33.84
CA LEU A 515 11.53 -6.38 -34.09
C LEU A 515 12.26 -5.53 -35.13
N THR A 516 11.49 -4.97 -36.07
CA THR A 516 11.94 -3.81 -36.83
C THR A 516 11.56 -2.56 -36.05
N SER A 517 12.55 -1.83 -35.53
CA SER A 517 12.38 -0.50 -34.94
C SER A 517 12.44 0.54 -36.06
N PRO A 518 11.30 1.14 -36.49
CA PRO A 518 11.29 2.07 -37.62
C PRO A 518 12.18 3.29 -37.35
N SER A 519 12.60 3.97 -38.41
CA SER A 519 13.27 5.26 -38.28
C SER A 519 12.44 6.24 -37.45
N HIS A 520 13.09 6.97 -36.55
CA HIS A 520 12.45 7.93 -35.65
C HIS A 520 11.22 7.35 -34.94
N SER A 521 11.45 6.35 -34.09
CA SER A 521 10.39 5.62 -33.38
C SER A 521 10.73 5.35 -31.93
N ILE A 522 9.67 5.18 -31.14
CA ILE A 522 9.73 4.67 -29.78
C ILE A 522 8.73 3.53 -29.65
N MET A 523 9.17 2.45 -29.02
CA MET A 523 8.38 1.26 -28.78
C MET A 523 8.46 0.84 -27.33
N THR A 524 7.35 0.38 -26.76
CA THR A 524 7.33 -0.27 -25.44
C THR A 524 6.83 -1.69 -25.61
N ALA A 525 7.70 -2.65 -25.37
CA ALA A 525 7.35 -4.05 -25.29
C ALA A 525 7.00 -4.40 -23.84
N VAL A 526 5.84 -5.03 -23.64
CA VAL A 526 5.39 -5.51 -22.34
C VAL A 526 5.05 -6.98 -22.44
N TRP A 527 5.69 -7.79 -21.61
CA TRP A 527 5.42 -9.21 -21.53
C TRP A 527 5.43 -9.66 -20.10
N TRP A 528 4.77 -10.78 -19.88
CA TRP A 528 4.82 -11.48 -18.63
C TRP A 528 5.75 -12.67 -18.87
N PRO A 529 6.85 -12.78 -18.11
CA PRO A 529 7.71 -13.96 -18.17
C PRO A 529 6.86 -15.22 -18.08
N ALA A 530 7.37 -16.31 -18.65
CA ALA A 530 6.64 -17.56 -18.69
C ALA A 530 6.20 -17.92 -17.28
N TYR A 531 4.88 -17.89 -17.06
CA TYR A 531 4.34 -19.01 -16.35
C TYR A 531 4.74 -20.25 -17.13
N SER A 532 5.37 -21.19 -16.44
CA SER A 532 5.69 -22.51 -16.97
C SER A 532 4.38 -23.25 -17.28
N MET A 533 3.68 -22.81 -18.33
CA MET A 533 2.66 -23.55 -19.04
C MET A 533 3.34 -24.38 -20.14
N MET A 534 4.12 -25.39 -19.74
CA MET A 534 4.22 -26.56 -20.60
C MET A 534 3.01 -27.47 -20.34
N ALA A 535 1.92 -27.21 -21.07
CA ALA A 535 0.99 -28.23 -21.62
C ALA A 535 -0.39 -27.60 -21.91
N GLY A 536 -0.51 -26.77 -22.95
CA GLY A 536 -1.80 -26.13 -23.21
C GLY A 536 -2.14 -25.72 -24.64
N ARG A 537 -1.30 -25.88 -25.66
CA ARG A 537 -1.69 -25.54 -27.05
C ARG A 537 -1.11 -26.49 -28.09
N GLY A 538 -1.69 -27.69 -28.09
CA GLY A 538 -1.61 -28.62 -29.20
C GLY A 538 -2.91 -29.38 -29.38
N ARG A 539 -4.08 -28.70 -29.37
CA ARG A 539 -5.39 -29.36 -29.59
C ARG A 539 -6.51 -28.36 -29.94
N VAL A 540 -6.49 -27.79 -31.14
CA VAL A 540 -7.72 -27.24 -31.77
C VAL A 540 -7.89 -27.68 -33.24
N LEU A 541 -6.87 -28.22 -33.93
CA LEU A 541 -7.01 -28.58 -35.34
C LEU A 541 -6.78 -30.05 -35.72
N VAL A 542 -6.60 -30.95 -34.74
CA VAL A 542 -6.58 -32.40 -34.99
C VAL A 542 -7.43 -33.11 -33.93
N LEU A 543 -8.71 -32.76 -33.89
CA LEU A 543 -9.75 -33.37 -33.05
C LEU A 543 -10.48 -34.51 -33.80
N CYS A 544 -9.83 -35.19 -34.75
CA CYS A 544 -10.48 -36.24 -35.55
C CYS A 544 -9.72 -37.56 -35.72
N ALA A 545 -8.53 -37.79 -35.15
CA ALA A 545 -7.80 -39.03 -35.47
C ALA A 545 -7.04 -39.77 -34.36
N VAL A 546 -6.85 -39.23 -33.15
CA VAL A 546 -6.04 -39.91 -32.12
C VAL A 546 -6.76 -39.91 -30.77
N ALA A 547 -7.97 -40.47 -30.76
CA ALA A 547 -8.70 -40.90 -29.57
C ALA A 547 -8.27 -42.32 -29.12
N ALA A 548 -7.20 -42.87 -29.69
CA ALA A 548 -6.67 -44.17 -29.33
C ALA A 548 -5.16 -44.04 -29.13
N LEU A 549 -4.66 -44.52 -27.98
CA LEU A 549 -3.25 -44.69 -27.61
C LEU A 549 -2.54 -43.44 -27.07
N CYS A 550 -2.68 -43.17 -25.76
CA CYS A 550 -1.53 -42.95 -24.84
C CYS A 550 -2.02 -42.86 -23.39
N LEU A 551 -1.31 -43.57 -22.50
CA LEU A 551 -1.69 -43.91 -21.13
C LEU A 551 -1.54 -42.74 -20.15
N VAL A 552 -2.57 -42.55 -19.34
CA VAL A 552 -2.65 -41.64 -18.19
C VAL A 552 -1.86 -42.23 -17.02
N GLN A 553 -0.86 -41.53 -16.49
CA GLN A 553 -0.52 -41.65 -15.07
C GLN A 553 -1.40 -40.67 -14.30
N HIS A 554 -2.23 -41.24 -13.42
CA HIS A 554 -3.40 -40.63 -12.83
C HIS A 554 -3.01 -39.71 -11.65
N ALA A 555 -3.23 -38.40 -11.76
CA ALA A 555 -3.59 -37.60 -10.59
C ALA A 555 -5.09 -37.81 -10.36
N GLN A 556 -5.47 -38.49 -9.28
CA GLN A 556 -6.87 -38.72 -8.97
C GLN A 556 -7.43 -37.52 -8.19
N PRO A 557 -8.54 -36.92 -8.64
CA PRO A 557 -9.33 -36.04 -7.78
C PRO A 557 -10.02 -36.93 -6.74
N VAL A 558 -9.64 -36.78 -5.47
CA VAL A 558 -10.31 -37.47 -4.37
C VAL A 558 -11.56 -36.67 -4.03
N THR A 559 -12.73 -37.22 -4.37
CA THR A 559 -14.04 -36.65 -4.03
C THR A 559 -14.34 -36.91 -2.55
N GLY A 560 -14.39 -35.85 -1.74
CA GLY A 560 -14.93 -35.91 -0.37
C GLY A 560 -15.49 -34.56 0.07
N ASP A 561 -16.80 -34.49 0.32
CA ASP A 561 -17.56 -33.55 1.17
C ASP A 561 -17.32 -32.01 1.11
N ARG A 562 -16.54 -31.47 0.17
CA ARG A 562 -16.31 -30.03 0.02
C ARG A 562 -17.56 -29.29 -0.49
N LYS A 563 -18.04 -28.32 0.28
CA LYS A 563 -19.01 -27.31 -0.12
C LYS A 563 -18.25 -26.08 -0.65
N PRO A 564 -18.34 -25.76 -1.96
CA PRO A 564 -17.61 -24.62 -2.53
C PRO A 564 -18.12 -23.27 -2.02
N CYS A 565 -17.32 -22.23 -2.19
CA CYS A 565 -17.77 -20.87 -1.95
C CYS A 565 -18.93 -20.48 -2.87
N VAL A 566 -20.05 -20.00 -2.31
CA VAL A 566 -21.07 -19.28 -3.07
C VAL A 566 -20.63 -17.82 -3.15
N ALA A 567 -19.87 -17.51 -4.19
CA ALA A 567 -19.25 -16.20 -4.37
C ALA A 567 -20.29 -15.10 -4.64
N LYS A 568 -20.14 -13.97 -3.94
CA LYS A 568 -20.92 -12.75 -4.18
C LYS A 568 -19.97 -11.55 -4.19
N ASP A 569 -19.94 -10.87 -5.33
CA ASP A 569 -19.12 -9.69 -5.56
C ASP A 569 -19.94 -8.42 -5.26
N PHE A 570 -19.41 -7.57 -4.38
CA PHE A 570 -19.98 -6.27 -4.01
C PHE A 570 -19.21 -5.10 -4.65
N GLN A 571 -18.32 -5.37 -5.61
CA GLN A 571 -17.50 -4.42 -6.37
C GLN A 571 -16.42 -3.70 -5.55
N HIS A 572 -15.81 -4.40 -4.58
CA HIS A 572 -14.76 -3.85 -3.71
C HIS A 572 -13.39 -4.52 -3.91
N GLY A 573 -13.11 -5.04 -5.11
CA GLY A 573 -11.81 -5.66 -5.44
C GLY A 573 -11.71 -7.16 -5.15
N GLY A 574 -12.83 -7.83 -4.85
CA GLY A 574 -12.91 -9.27 -4.63
C GLY A 574 -14.35 -9.70 -4.27
N PHE A 575 -14.52 -10.89 -3.68
CA PHE A 575 -15.83 -11.43 -3.35
C PHE A 575 -15.87 -12.07 -1.96
N VAL A 576 -17.07 -12.11 -1.39
CA VAL A 576 -17.38 -12.86 -0.16
C VAL A 576 -17.98 -14.23 -0.47
N CYS A 577 -17.92 -15.14 0.48
CA CYS A 577 -18.67 -16.40 0.42
C CYS A 577 -19.93 -16.30 1.26
N VAL A 578 -21.08 -16.51 0.62
CA VAL A 578 -22.40 -16.41 1.25
C VAL A 578 -22.73 -17.72 1.96
N CYS A 579 -23.08 -17.60 3.24
CA CYS A 579 -23.56 -18.68 4.07
C CYS A 579 -24.94 -18.34 4.66
N ASN A 580 -25.74 -19.35 4.96
CA ASN A 580 -27.06 -19.24 5.58
C ASN A 580 -27.38 -20.49 6.43
N ALA A 581 -28.63 -20.68 6.82
CA ALA A 581 -29.05 -21.80 7.65
C ALA A 581 -28.84 -23.19 7.06
N THR A 582 -28.79 -23.31 5.73
CA THR A 582 -28.74 -24.60 5.03
C THR A 582 -27.43 -24.84 4.30
N TYR A 583 -26.63 -23.79 4.09
CA TYR A 583 -25.42 -23.84 3.31
C TYR A 583 -24.32 -22.97 3.90
N CYS A 584 -23.11 -23.49 3.96
CA CYS A 584 -21.90 -22.70 4.13
C CYS A 584 -20.73 -23.45 3.50
N ASP A 585 -19.78 -22.72 2.91
CA ASP A 585 -18.58 -23.31 2.33
C ASP A 585 -17.65 -23.82 3.42
N ASN A 586 -16.98 -24.94 3.15
CA ASN A 586 -16.04 -25.57 4.05
C ASN A 586 -14.74 -25.94 3.31
N MET A 587 -13.74 -26.33 4.09
CA MET A 587 -12.50 -26.88 3.56
C MET A 587 -12.57 -28.41 3.53
N GLU A 588 -11.89 -29.03 2.57
CA GLU A 588 -11.66 -30.48 2.62
C GLU A 588 -10.94 -30.87 3.92
N PRO A 589 -11.30 -32.00 4.56
CA PRO A 589 -10.63 -32.43 5.78
C PRO A 589 -9.11 -32.51 5.61
N ASN A 590 -8.40 -31.98 6.61
CA ASN A 590 -6.95 -32.01 6.64
C ASN A 590 -6.45 -33.38 7.11
N THR A 591 -6.49 -34.35 6.22
CA THR A 591 -6.07 -35.73 6.51
C THR A 591 -4.58 -35.91 6.28
N LYS A 592 -3.92 -36.63 7.20
CA LYS A 592 -2.53 -37.07 7.03
C LYS A 592 -2.34 -37.82 5.72
N LEU A 593 -1.45 -37.29 4.88
CA LEU A 593 -1.13 -37.89 3.58
C LEU A 593 -0.06 -38.99 3.71
N PRO A 594 0.01 -39.94 2.75
CA PRO A 594 1.13 -40.88 2.63
C PRO A 594 2.49 -40.18 2.52
N LYS A 595 3.55 -40.84 2.98
CA LYS A 595 4.93 -40.34 2.87
C LYS A 595 5.28 -40.04 1.40
N GLY A 596 5.96 -38.90 1.19
CA GLY A 596 6.31 -38.42 -0.14
C GLY A 596 5.19 -37.65 -0.85
N GLN A 597 4.17 -37.20 -0.11
CA GLN A 597 3.13 -36.31 -0.61
C GLN A 597 2.96 -35.07 0.29
N ALA A 598 2.64 -33.95 -0.34
CA ALA A 598 2.29 -32.70 0.32
C ALA A 598 0.90 -32.23 -0.13
N ALA A 599 0.09 -31.72 0.80
CA ALA A 599 -1.15 -31.01 0.50
C ALA A 599 -0.84 -29.53 0.33
N MET A 600 -1.43 -28.88 -0.67
CA MET A 600 -1.40 -27.43 -0.81
C MET A 600 -2.83 -26.89 -0.86
N TYR A 601 -3.14 -25.97 0.04
CA TYR A 601 -4.42 -25.28 0.12
C TYR A 601 -4.23 -23.86 -0.38
N MET A 602 -5.03 -23.40 -1.33
CA MET A 602 -4.85 -22.09 -1.98
C MET A 602 -6.09 -21.19 -1.81
N THR A 603 -5.85 -19.91 -1.55
CA THR A 603 -6.87 -18.85 -1.56
C THR A 603 -6.36 -17.65 -2.34
N THR A 604 -7.13 -17.22 -3.36
CA THR A 604 -6.72 -16.20 -4.34
C THR A 604 -7.85 -15.18 -4.59
N PRO A 605 -7.55 -13.96 -5.05
CA PRO A 605 -8.59 -12.96 -5.36
C PRO A 605 -9.51 -13.43 -6.50
N GLY A 606 -9.02 -14.23 -7.45
CA GLY A 606 -9.75 -14.69 -8.63
C GLY A 606 -10.61 -15.95 -8.44
N GLY A 607 -10.73 -16.49 -7.23
CA GLY A 607 -11.79 -17.47 -6.95
C GLY A 607 -11.48 -18.55 -5.93
N LYS A 608 -10.20 -18.83 -5.65
CA LYS A 608 -9.86 -19.98 -4.81
C LYS A 608 -10.15 -19.67 -3.34
N ARG A 609 -10.71 -20.66 -2.64
CA ARG A 609 -11.01 -20.62 -1.20
C ARG A 609 -10.68 -21.98 -0.61
N PHE A 610 -9.50 -22.10 0.02
CA PHE A 610 -8.89 -23.36 0.45
C PHE A 610 -8.97 -24.48 -0.60
N GLU A 611 -8.69 -24.15 -1.86
CA GLU A 611 -8.63 -25.17 -2.90
C GLU A 611 -7.43 -26.08 -2.67
N LYS A 612 -7.70 -27.38 -2.48
CA LYS A 612 -6.68 -28.38 -2.15
C LYS A 612 -6.15 -29.05 -3.40
N ILE A 613 -4.83 -29.16 -3.50
CA ILE A 613 -4.13 -30.07 -4.43
C ILE A 613 -3.17 -30.95 -3.64
N VAL A 614 -2.87 -32.14 -4.17
CA VAL A 614 -1.87 -33.05 -3.61
C VAL A 614 -0.70 -33.14 -4.58
N ILE A 615 0.50 -32.87 -4.08
CA ILE A 615 1.75 -32.90 -4.85
C ILE A 615 2.62 -34.07 -4.37
N ASN A 616 3.14 -34.85 -5.31
CA ASN A 616 4.15 -35.87 -5.01
C ASN A 616 5.52 -35.21 -4.86
N MET A 617 6.19 -35.50 -3.76
CA MET A 617 7.52 -34.99 -3.46
C MET A 617 8.59 -35.73 -4.27
N THR A 618 9.67 -35.04 -4.63
CA THR A 618 10.76 -35.61 -5.41
C THR A 618 12.07 -35.63 -4.62
N ALA A 619 12.94 -36.61 -4.89
CA ALA A 619 14.24 -36.73 -4.23
C ALA A 619 15.28 -35.68 -4.68
N LYS A 620 15.00 -34.97 -5.78
CA LYS A 620 15.80 -33.87 -6.33
C LYS A 620 14.85 -32.75 -6.79
N SER A 621 15.34 -31.51 -6.84
CA SER A 621 14.65 -30.47 -7.61
C SER A 621 14.49 -30.95 -9.06
N ASN A 622 13.33 -30.69 -9.66
CA ASN A 622 13.05 -31.06 -11.05
C ASN A 622 13.76 -30.15 -12.06
N ASP A 623 14.46 -29.09 -11.62
CA ASP A 623 15.21 -28.21 -12.52
C ASP A 623 16.62 -28.75 -12.80
N THR A 624 16.93 -28.99 -14.07
CA THR A 624 18.23 -29.48 -14.55
C THR A 624 19.21 -28.37 -14.92
N ARG A 625 18.85 -27.09 -14.78
CA ARG A 625 19.64 -25.93 -15.26
C ARG A 625 20.40 -25.21 -14.15
N ASP A 626 19.86 -25.15 -12.94
CA ASP A 626 20.53 -24.69 -11.72
C ASP A 626 19.90 -25.38 -10.48
N PRO A 627 20.67 -26.17 -9.70
CA PRO A 627 20.13 -26.89 -8.54
C PRO A 627 19.64 -25.99 -7.38
N ASN A 628 19.88 -24.68 -7.41
CA ASN A 628 19.51 -23.73 -6.36
C ASN A 628 18.47 -22.67 -6.79
N PHE A 629 17.97 -22.70 -8.04
CA PHE A 629 17.01 -21.72 -8.51
C PHE A 629 15.69 -21.80 -7.74
N ASN A 630 15.28 -20.68 -7.13
CA ASN A 630 14.03 -20.52 -6.38
C ASN A 630 13.72 -21.61 -5.33
N VAL A 631 14.77 -22.10 -4.64
CA VAL A 631 14.66 -23.11 -3.60
C VAL A 631 14.55 -22.46 -2.22
N TRP A 632 13.47 -22.81 -1.50
CA TRP A 632 13.20 -22.43 -0.12
C TRP A 632 13.49 -23.62 0.79
N THR A 633 14.56 -23.54 1.57
CA THR A 633 15.04 -24.67 2.39
C THR A 633 14.61 -24.51 3.84
N VAL A 634 13.85 -25.48 4.33
CA VAL A 634 13.43 -25.57 5.73
C VAL A 634 14.61 -26.01 6.61
N LYS A 635 14.87 -25.26 7.67
CA LYS A 635 15.93 -25.54 8.66
C LYS A 635 15.31 -25.86 10.02
N LYS A 636 14.93 -27.12 10.22
CA LYS A 636 14.27 -27.60 11.45
C LYS A 636 15.11 -27.46 12.73
N ASN A 637 16.43 -27.29 12.60
CA ASN A 637 17.35 -27.09 13.72
C ASN A 637 17.43 -25.63 14.19
N VAL A 638 16.88 -24.68 13.44
CA VAL A 638 16.77 -23.27 13.83
C VAL A 638 15.32 -23.01 14.21
N THR A 639 15.06 -22.98 15.51
CA THR A 639 13.71 -22.85 16.08
C THR A 639 13.54 -21.49 16.74
N TYR A 640 12.32 -20.95 16.67
CA TYR A 640 11.93 -19.71 17.31
C TYR A 640 10.84 -19.98 18.36
N GLN A 641 9.84 -19.10 18.43
CA GLN A 641 8.76 -19.20 19.40
C GLN A 641 7.82 -20.38 19.14
N LYS A 642 7.20 -20.85 20.23
CA LYS A 642 6.05 -21.75 20.18
C LYS A 642 4.78 -20.94 19.96
N ILE A 643 3.93 -21.39 19.06
CA ILE A 643 2.68 -20.75 18.70
C ILE A 643 1.60 -21.12 19.73
N ARG A 644 0.93 -20.11 20.25
CA ARG A 644 -0.19 -20.18 21.20
C ARG A 644 -1.51 -20.37 20.48
N GLY A 645 -1.70 -19.71 19.34
CA GLY A 645 -2.87 -19.88 18.50
C GLY A 645 -3.33 -18.59 17.84
N PHE A 646 -4.54 -18.68 17.29
CA PHE A 646 -5.19 -17.62 16.53
C PHE A 646 -6.67 -17.57 16.92
N GLY A 647 -7.27 -16.38 16.89
CA GLY A 647 -8.63 -16.21 17.41
C GLY A 647 -9.31 -14.92 17.05
N GLY A 648 -10.39 -14.63 17.79
CA GLY A 648 -11.12 -13.37 17.73
C GLY A 648 -11.82 -13.05 19.06
N ALA A 649 -12.45 -11.88 19.15
CA ALA A 649 -13.14 -11.40 20.34
C ALA A 649 -14.65 -11.71 20.35
N PHE A 650 -15.12 -12.20 21.50
CA PHE A 650 -16.52 -12.37 21.86
C PHE A 650 -17.09 -11.08 22.45
N THR A 651 -17.10 -10.01 21.67
CA THR A 651 -17.73 -8.74 22.04
C THR A 651 -19.25 -8.87 22.15
N ASP A 652 -19.89 -7.91 22.82
CA ASP A 652 -21.35 -7.82 22.84
C ASP A 652 -21.89 -7.73 21.42
N ALA A 653 -21.33 -6.84 20.60
CA ALA A 653 -21.69 -6.69 19.19
C ALA A 653 -21.59 -8.01 18.41
N ALA A 654 -20.47 -8.72 18.52
CA ALA A 654 -20.26 -9.97 17.79
C ALA A 654 -21.26 -11.05 18.20
N THR A 655 -21.43 -11.25 19.50
CA THR A 655 -22.30 -12.31 20.01
C THR A 655 -23.78 -11.99 19.81
N MET A 656 -24.17 -10.71 19.84
CA MET A 656 -25.52 -10.26 19.45
C MET A 656 -25.80 -10.49 17.96
N ASN A 657 -24.86 -10.17 17.07
CA ASN A 657 -25.02 -10.43 15.64
C ASN A 657 -25.16 -11.94 15.35
N ILE A 658 -24.31 -12.76 15.97
CA ILE A 658 -24.39 -14.24 15.88
C ILE A 658 -25.74 -14.74 16.39
N MET A 659 -26.23 -14.20 17.50
CA MET A 659 -27.51 -14.59 18.10
C MET A 659 -28.74 -14.03 17.36
N SER A 660 -28.55 -13.07 16.46
CA SER A 660 -29.63 -12.52 15.62
C SER A 660 -30.01 -13.42 14.43
N LEU A 661 -29.14 -14.39 14.10
CA LEU A 661 -29.38 -15.40 13.08
C LEU A 661 -30.30 -16.53 13.58
N SER A 662 -30.93 -17.24 12.65
CA SER A 662 -31.63 -18.49 12.95
C SER A 662 -30.68 -19.53 13.52
N GLU A 663 -31.23 -20.54 14.22
CA GLU A 663 -30.40 -21.59 14.83
C GLU A 663 -29.47 -22.28 13.83
N GLY A 664 -29.94 -22.56 12.61
CA GLY A 664 -29.14 -23.17 11.57
C GLY A 664 -28.01 -22.26 11.09
N ALA A 665 -28.31 -20.98 10.83
CA ALA A 665 -27.32 -20.03 10.33
C ALA A 665 -26.27 -19.71 11.40
N ARG A 666 -26.72 -19.52 12.65
CA ARG A 666 -25.87 -19.39 13.83
C ARG A 666 -24.94 -20.58 14.01
N LYS A 667 -25.46 -21.80 13.88
CA LYS A 667 -24.65 -23.02 13.98
C LYS A 667 -23.56 -23.04 12.89
N ASN A 668 -23.91 -22.73 11.64
CA ASN A 668 -22.95 -22.69 10.54
C ASN A 668 -21.87 -21.61 10.74
N LEU A 669 -22.23 -20.44 11.28
CA LEU A 669 -21.28 -19.37 11.58
C LEU A 669 -20.28 -19.79 12.66
N ILE A 670 -20.75 -20.31 13.80
CA ILE A 670 -19.86 -20.77 14.88
C ILE A 670 -19.01 -21.95 14.38
N SER A 671 -19.60 -22.85 13.58
CA SER A 671 -18.87 -23.96 12.95
C SER A 671 -17.74 -23.47 12.06
N ALA A 672 -17.97 -22.41 11.26
CA ALA A 672 -16.93 -21.83 10.41
C ALA A 672 -15.67 -21.42 11.19
N TYR A 673 -15.80 -20.86 12.40
CA TYR A 673 -14.61 -20.54 13.20
C TYR A 673 -14.02 -21.73 13.94
N PHE A 674 -14.84 -22.56 14.58
CA PHE A 674 -14.35 -23.47 15.63
C PHE A 674 -14.36 -24.95 15.24
N SER A 675 -15.09 -25.34 14.20
CA SER A 675 -15.23 -26.75 13.81
C SER A 675 -13.95 -27.31 13.17
N PRO A 676 -13.51 -28.52 13.56
CA PRO A 676 -12.38 -29.22 12.93
C PRO A 676 -12.69 -29.73 11.52
N THR A 677 -13.96 -29.92 11.17
CA THR A 677 -14.34 -30.45 9.86
C THR A 677 -14.87 -29.38 8.92
N GLU A 678 -15.53 -28.36 9.44
CA GLU A 678 -16.21 -27.34 8.63
C GLU A 678 -15.52 -25.97 8.67
N GLY A 679 -14.62 -25.75 9.63
CA GLY A 679 -14.08 -24.45 9.96
C GLY A 679 -12.55 -24.35 10.01
N ILE A 680 -12.09 -23.20 10.50
CA ILE A 680 -10.68 -22.80 10.57
C ILE A 680 -10.01 -23.06 11.94
N GLU A 681 -10.72 -23.67 12.89
CA GLU A 681 -10.19 -24.11 14.20
C GLU A 681 -9.52 -23.02 15.05
N TYR A 682 -10.20 -21.89 15.24
CA TYR A 682 -9.76 -20.88 16.22
C TYR A 682 -9.56 -21.49 17.62
N THR A 683 -8.45 -21.11 18.27
CA THR A 683 -8.07 -21.59 19.61
C THR A 683 -7.83 -20.46 20.61
N LEU A 684 -7.84 -19.20 20.19
CA LEU A 684 -7.85 -18.04 21.08
C LEU A 684 -9.24 -17.39 21.08
N GLY A 685 -9.62 -16.84 22.24
CA GLY A 685 -10.87 -16.09 22.37
C GLY A 685 -10.75 -14.95 23.37
N ARG A 686 -10.83 -13.71 22.89
CA ARG A 686 -10.83 -12.53 23.76
C ARG A 686 -12.23 -12.28 24.28
N VAL A 687 -12.39 -12.02 25.58
CA VAL A 687 -13.69 -11.72 26.19
C VAL A 687 -13.61 -10.39 26.91
N PRO A 688 -14.36 -9.36 26.48
CA PRO A 688 -14.48 -8.13 27.25
C PRO A 688 -15.01 -8.37 28.65
N MET A 689 -14.39 -7.74 29.64
CA MET A 689 -14.86 -7.74 31.03
C MET A 689 -15.73 -6.49 31.25
N GLY A 690 -17.04 -6.66 31.15
CA GLY A 690 -18.00 -5.56 31.08
C GLY A 690 -18.21 -5.09 29.64
N SER A 691 -18.63 -3.83 29.50
CA SER A 691 -18.85 -3.20 28.20
C SER A 691 -17.58 -2.59 27.59
N CYS A 692 -17.60 -2.48 26.27
CA CYS A 692 -16.66 -1.72 25.44
C CYS A 692 -17.41 -0.82 24.44
N ASP A 693 -16.71 -0.20 23.49
CA ASP A 693 -17.31 0.55 22.39
C ASP A 693 -18.22 -0.35 21.51
N PHE A 694 -17.80 -1.59 21.25
CA PHE A 694 -18.60 -2.65 20.60
C PHE A 694 -19.64 -3.30 21.54
N SER A 695 -20.31 -2.45 22.32
CA SER A 695 -21.49 -2.76 23.12
C SER A 695 -22.64 -1.84 22.69
N THR A 696 -23.86 -2.11 23.15
CA THR A 696 -25.02 -1.23 22.84
C THR A 696 -25.24 -0.12 23.88
N ARG A 697 -24.54 -0.19 25.01
CA ARG A 697 -24.54 0.78 26.10
C ARG A 697 -23.30 0.59 26.98
N PRO A 698 -22.87 1.61 27.73
CA PRO A 698 -21.92 1.45 28.83
C PRO A 698 -22.53 0.71 30.03
N TYR A 699 -21.73 -0.14 30.66
CA TYR A 699 -21.99 -0.87 31.90
C TYR A 699 -20.72 -1.54 32.45
N THR A 700 -20.69 -1.77 33.76
CA THR A 700 -19.72 -2.68 34.40
C THR A 700 -20.46 -3.80 35.14
N TYR A 701 -19.73 -4.70 35.80
CA TYR A 701 -20.33 -5.73 36.65
C TYR A 701 -20.69 -5.23 38.05
N ASP A 702 -20.27 -4.01 38.42
CA ASP A 702 -20.63 -3.42 39.72
C ASP A 702 -20.76 -1.89 39.66
N ASP A 703 -21.86 -1.41 39.10
CA ASP A 703 -22.17 0.02 39.00
C ASP A 703 -22.76 0.60 40.30
N THR A 704 -22.81 -0.18 41.41
CA THR A 704 -23.31 0.32 42.70
C THR A 704 -22.24 1.20 43.36
N PRO A 705 -22.51 2.49 43.64
CA PRO A 705 -21.48 3.38 44.16
C PRO A 705 -20.87 2.92 45.47
N GLU A 706 -19.53 2.96 45.54
CA GLU A 706 -18.73 2.68 46.74
C GLU A 706 -18.87 1.25 47.30
N ASP A 707 -19.25 0.27 46.46
CA ASP A 707 -19.28 -1.16 46.83
C ASP A 707 -17.87 -1.79 46.83
N LEU A 708 -17.03 -1.37 47.77
CA LEU A 708 -15.64 -1.83 47.89
C LEU A 708 -15.50 -3.35 48.13
N GLU A 709 -16.54 -4.00 48.64
CA GLU A 709 -16.56 -5.44 48.91
C GLU A 709 -17.13 -6.26 47.74
N LEU A 710 -17.57 -5.59 46.66
CA LEU A 710 -18.18 -6.19 45.47
C LEU A 710 -19.36 -7.11 45.80
N ALA A 711 -20.21 -6.67 46.75
CA ALA A 711 -21.38 -7.42 47.19
C ALA A 711 -22.52 -7.41 46.14
N LYS A 712 -22.50 -6.46 45.22
CA LYS A 712 -23.45 -6.28 44.12
C LYS A 712 -22.89 -6.68 42.76
N PHE A 713 -21.65 -7.17 42.71
CA PHE A 713 -21.06 -7.72 41.50
C PHE A 713 -21.97 -8.77 40.87
N ALA A 714 -22.34 -8.57 39.61
CA ALA A 714 -23.10 -9.52 38.82
C ALA A 714 -22.74 -9.42 37.33
N LEU A 715 -22.71 -10.57 36.65
CA LEU A 715 -22.62 -10.59 35.20
C LEU A 715 -23.86 -9.91 34.60
N ALA A 716 -23.65 -9.16 33.52
CA ALA A 716 -24.72 -8.41 32.87
C ALA A 716 -25.61 -9.34 32.04
N GLU A 717 -26.72 -8.80 31.55
CA GLU A 717 -27.60 -9.55 30.65
C GLU A 717 -26.87 -9.94 29.36
N GLU A 718 -25.96 -9.08 28.90
CA GLU A 718 -25.16 -9.28 27.70
C GLU A 718 -24.25 -10.52 27.80
N ASP A 719 -23.63 -10.76 28.97
CA ASP A 719 -22.85 -11.98 29.20
C ASP A 719 -23.73 -13.22 29.19
N MET A 720 -24.86 -13.16 29.92
CA MET A 720 -25.72 -14.31 30.15
C MET A 720 -26.55 -14.69 28.92
N LYS A 721 -26.98 -13.70 28.11
CA LYS A 721 -27.82 -13.90 26.92
C LYS A 721 -27.01 -14.13 25.65
N TYR A 722 -25.82 -13.52 25.52
CA TYR A 722 -25.06 -13.54 24.27
C TYR A 722 -23.68 -14.17 24.42
N LYS A 723 -22.78 -13.61 25.24
CA LYS A 723 -21.37 -14.05 25.27
C LYS A 723 -21.21 -15.50 25.72
N ILE A 724 -21.74 -15.85 26.88
CA ILE A 724 -21.57 -17.19 27.46
C ILE A 724 -22.24 -18.28 26.61
N PRO A 725 -23.46 -18.11 26.08
CA PRO A 725 -24.05 -19.08 25.16
C PRO A 725 -23.23 -19.31 23.88
N VAL A 726 -22.70 -18.24 23.27
CA VAL A 726 -21.88 -18.35 22.05
C VAL A 726 -20.52 -19.00 22.36
N ILE A 727 -19.87 -18.62 23.47
CA ILE A 727 -18.62 -19.24 23.94
C ILE A 727 -18.81 -20.73 24.18
N LYS A 728 -19.88 -21.14 24.89
CA LYS A 728 -20.18 -22.56 25.12
C LYS A 728 -20.42 -23.31 23.82
N SER A 729 -21.10 -22.69 22.87
CA SER A 729 -21.34 -23.29 21.56
C SER A 729 -20.02 -23.47 20.79
N ALA A 730 -19.12 -22.49 20.84
CA ALA A 730 -17.78 -22.60 20.27
C ALA A 730 -16.97 -23.73 20.93
N MET A 731 -16.96 -23.80 22.26
CA MET A 731 -16.27 -24.86 23.03
C MET A 731 -16.83 -26.26 22.72
N GLN A 732 -18.13 -26.38 22.45
CA GLN A 732 -18.76 -27.65 22.07
C GLN A 732 -18.42 -28.08 20.64
N MET A 733 -18.17 -27.13 19.74
CA MET A 733 -17.83 -27.41 18.34
C MET A 733 -16.35 -27.65 18.12
N SER A 734 -15.49 -27.11 18.98
CA SER A 734 -14.06 -27.28 18.86
C SER A 734 -13.59 -28.63 19.43
N GLU A 735 -12.70 -29.30 18.70
CA GLU A 735 -11.93 -30.43 19.22
C GLU A 735 -10.67 -29.98 19.98
N ARG A 736 -10.25 -28.72 19.78
CA ARG A 736 -9.12 -28.12 20.46
C ARG A 736 -9.63 -27.29 21.64
N LYS A 737 -8.82 -27.18 22.69
CA LYS A 737 -9.13 -26.27 23.80
C LYS A 737 -9.10 -24.83 23.28
N ILE A 738 -10.18 -24.09 23.51
CA ILE A 738 -10.20 -22.64 23.29
C ILE A 738 -9.61 -21.97 24.54
N ASN A 739 -8.47 -21.30 24.37
CA ASN A 739 -7.82 -20.52 25.41
C ASN A 739 -8.46 -19.12 25.45
N LEU A 740 -9.40 -18.94 26.37
CA LEU A 740 -10.07 -17.66 26.57
C LEU A 740 -9.19 -16.72 27.40
N PHE A 741 -9.15 -15.44 27.05
CA PHE A 741 -8.55 -14.41 27.90
C PHE A 741 -9.48 -13.22 28.09
N GLY A 742 -9.52 -12.69 29.31
CA GLY A 742 -10.35 -11.54 29.68
C GLY A 742 -9.57 -10.23 29.55
N SER A 743 -10.19 -9.18 29.04
CA SER A 743 -9.61 -7.82 29.02
C SER A 743 -10.67 -6.80 29.47
N PRO A 744 -10.42 -5.96 30.49
CA PRO A 744 -11.33 -4.89 30.87
C PRO A 744 -11.02 -3.57 30.17
N TRP A 745 -12.05 -2.83 29.79
CA TRP A 745 -11.92 -1.48 29.23
C TRP A 745 -12.01 -0.41 30.30
N THR A 746 -12.81 -0.63 31.34
CA THR A 746 -12.97 0.34 32.42
C THR A 746 -13.37 -0.31 33.74
N ALA A 747 -12.98 0.35 34.83
CA ALA A 747 -13.52 0.06 36.15
C ALA A 747 -14.85 0.78 36.33
N PRO A 748 -15.68 0.34 37.29
CA PRO A 748 -16.86 1.10 37.68
C PRO A 748 -16.55 2.57 37.90
N ALA A 749 -17.43 3.46 37.45
CA ALA A 749 -17.21 4.90 37.52
C ALA A 749 -16.81 5.37 38.93
N TRP A 750 -17.42 4.80 39.97
CA TRP A 750 -17.14 5.14 41.37
C TRP A 750 -15.72 4.76 41.84
N MET A 751 -15.01 3.85 41.14
CA MET A 751 -13.60 3.55 41.42
C MET A 751 -12.63 4.55 40.75
N LYS A 752 -13.09 5.34 39.78
CA LYS A 752 -12.25 6.20 38.93
C LYS A 752 -12.19 7.64 39.41
N THR A 753 -11.05 8.30 39.19
CA THR A 753 -10.84 9.71 39.52
C THR A 753 -11.78 10.66 38.77
N SER A 754 -12.23 10.27 37.58
CA SER A 754 -13.19 11.01 36.76
C SER A 754 -14.65 10.84 37.21
N ASN A 755 -14.96 9.84 38.05
CA ASN A 755 -16.33 9.35 38.27
C ASN A 755 -17.09 9.09 36.94
N ASN A 756 -16.39 8.67 35.89
CA ASN A 756 -16.95 8.39 34.57
C ASN A 756 -16.23 7.19 33.93
N GLU A 757 -16.96 6.37 33.16
CA GLU A 757 -16.45 5.21 32.42
C GLU A 757 -15.60 5.63 31.21
N THR A 758 -15.85 6.81 30.63
CA THR A 758 -15.12 7.36 29.48
C THR A 758 -14.19 8.52 29.85
N GLY A 759 -13.36 8.95 28.89
CA GLY A 759 -12.43 10.06 29.04
C GLY A 759 -11.28 9.80 30.02
N LYS A 760 -10.52 10.86 30.33
CA LYS A 760 -9.34 10.75 31.18
C LYS A 760 -9.72 10.36 32.61
N GLY A 761 -9.22 9.23 33.09
CA GLY A 761 -9.48 8.77 34.45
C GLY A 761 -8.73 7.50 34.84
N THR A 762 -8.00 7.59 35.95
CA THR A 762 -7.29 6.48 36.60
C THR A 762 -8.05 5.99 37.85
N LEU A 763 -7.63 4.88 38.47
CA LEU A 763 -8.19 4.46 39.77
C LEU A 763 -7.94 5.50 40.86
N LYS A 764 -8.89 5.66 41.79
CA LYS A 764 -8.75 6.54 42.95
C LYS A 764 -7.61 6.07 43.85
N GLY A 765 -6.70 7.00 44.14
CA GLY A 765 -5.58 6.81 45.09
C GLY A 765 -4.39 6.07 44.47
N LYS A 766 -3.81 5.09 45.18
CA LYS A 766 -2.59 4.37 44.77
C LYS A 766 -2.70 2.89 45.14
N ALA A 767 -1.84 2.07 44.53
CA ALA A 767 -1.71 0.64 44.84
C ALA A 767 -1.65 0.38 46.35
N GLY A 768 -2.31 -0.71 46.79
CA GLY A 768 -2.49 -1.09 48.19
C GLY A 768 -3.72 -0.49 48.88
N ASN A 769 -4.37 0.51 48.28
CA ASN A 769 -5.56 1.15 48.85
C ASN A 769 -6.86 0.34 48.59
N PRO A 770 -8.00 0.72 49.22
CA PRO A 770 -9.25 -0.01 49.04
C PRO A 770 -9.76 -0.09 47.60
N TYR A 771 -9.62 0.98 46.80
CA TYR A 771 -10.10 0.99 45.41
C TYR A 771 -9.28 0.06 44.50
N HIS A 772 -7.95 0.04 44.67
CA HIS A 772 -7.06 -0.83 43.90
C HIS A 772 -7.25 -2.31 44.26
N LYS A 773 -7.53 -2.60 45.55
CA LYS A 773 -7.91 -3.95 46.01
C LYS A 773 -9.29 -4.37 45.51
N ALA A 774 -10.26 -3.47 45.53
CA ALA A 774 -11.59 -3.74 44.97
C ALA A 774 -11.48 -4.05 43.46
N TRP A 775 -10.67 -3.28 42.73
CA TRP A 775 -10.42 -3.57 41.31
C TRP A 775 -9.70 -4.90 41.09
N ALA A 776 -8.71 -5.27 41.91
CA ALA A 776 -8.10 -6.60 41.84
C ALA A 776 -9.12 -7.73 42.13
N ASN A 777 -9.98 -7.54 43.12
CA ASN A 777 -11.05 -8.50 43.44
C ASN A 777 -12.12 -8.57 42.36
N TYR A 778 -12.30 -7.52 41.54
CA TYR A 778 -13.22 -7.52 40.40
C TYR A 778 -12.78 -8.55 39.35
N PHE A 779 -11.47 -8.69 39.10
CA PHE A 779 -10.93 -9.74 38.22
C PHE A 779 -11.21 -11.13 38.78
N VAL A 780 -11.00 -11.33 40.08
CA VAL A 780 -11.29 -12.60 40.76
C VAL A 780 -12.78 -12.94 40.64
N LYS A 781 -13.67 -11.98 40.90
CA LYS A 781 -15.12 -12.14 40.76
C LYS A 781 -15.53 -12.48 39.33
N PHE A 782 -14.93 -11.83 38.34
CA PHE A 782 -15.17 -12.16 36.93
C PHE A 782 -14.82 -13.63 36.64
N LEU A 783 -13.65 -14.09 37.06
CA LEU A 783 -13.23 -15.49 36.90
C LEU A 783 -14.18 -16.45 37.64
N ASP A 784 -14.54 -16.13 38.87
CA ASP A 784 -15.46 -16.93 39.69
C ASP A 784 -16.84 -17.06 39.02
N GLU A 785 -17.42 -15.95 38.56
CA GLU A 785 -18.76 -15.95 37.96
C GLU A 785 -18.79 -16.66 36.61
N TYR A 786 -17.78 -16.47 35.76
CA TYR A 786 -17.69 -17.23 34.50
C TYR A 786 -17.44 -18.73 34.75
N LYS A 787 -16.62 -19.07 35.75
CA LYS A 787 -16.40 -20.46 36.15
C LYS A 787 -17.67 -21.13 36.68
N LYS A 788 -18.54 -20.42 37.41
CA LYS A 788 -19.89 -20.92 37.78
C LYS A 788 -20.74 -21.25 36.56
N GLN A 789 -20.54 -20.54 35.46
CA GLN A 789 -21.18 -20.85 34.18
C GLN A 789 -20.46 -21.96 33.41
N GLY A 790 -19.35 -22.53 33.91
CA GLY A 790 -18.59 -23.58 33.24
C GLY A 790 -17.70 -23.05 32.11
N VAL A 791 -17.28 -21.78 32.19
CA VAL A 791 -16.33 -21.15 31.26
C VAL A 791 -15.08 -20.77 32.06
N ASP A 792 -13.97 -21.44 31.75
CA ASP A 792 -12.67 -21.16 32.36
C ASP A 792 -11.82 -20.27 31.46
N PHE A 793 -10.98 -19.44 32.07
CA PHE A 793 -10.03 -18.58 31.36
C PHE A 793 -8.63 -19.16 31.42
N TRP A 794 -7.91 -19.01 30.31
CA TRP A 794 -6.47 -19.22 30.25
C TRP A 794 -5.70 -18.00 30.75
N GLY A 795 -6.12 -16.79 30.34
CA GLY A 795 -5.35 -15.58 30.60
C GLY A 795 -6.20 -14.36 30.92
N LEU A 796 -5.52 -13.28 31.31
CA LEU A 796 -6.09 -11.95 31.50
C LEU A 796 -5.11 -10.92 30.96
N THR A 797 -5.60 -9.82 30.39
CA THR A 797 -4.80 -8.61 30.24
C THR A 797 -5.11 -7.67 31.39
N THR A 798 -4.13 -6.87 31.79
CA THR A 798 -4.27 -5.98 32.95
C THR A 798 -5.24 -4.83 32.72
N GLN A 799 -5.37 -4.37 31.46
CA GLN A 799 -6.24 -3.29 31.03
C GLN A 799 -6.18 -3.19 29.50
N ASN A 800 -7.31 -3.09 28.80
CA ASN A 800 -7.36 -2.70 27.38
C ASN A 800 -6.89 -1.24 27.23
N GLU A 801 -5.91 -1.00 26.37
CA GLU A 801 -5.44 0.31 25.94
C GLU A 801 -5.27 1.29 27.11
N PRO A 802 -4.41 0.96 28.11
CA PRO A 802 -4.21 1.76 29.31
C PRO A 802 -3.83 3.21 29.01
N THR A 803 -3.29 3.50 27.82
CA THR A 803 -2.90 4.86 27.44
C THR A 803 -4.08 5.74 27.04
N ASP A 804 -5.18 5.15 26.59
CA ASP A 804 -6.36 5.90 26.16
C ASP A 804 -7.08 6.58 27.32
N GLY A 805 -7.04 5.96 28.51
CA GLY A 805 -7.58 6.58 29.72
C GLY A 805 -6.75 7.75 30.25
N GLU A 806 -5.65 8.14 29.59
CA GLU A 806 -4.94 9.39 29.83
C GLU A 806 -5.42 10.55 28.92
N ILE A 807 -6.26 10.25 27.92
CA ILE A 807 -6.77 11.21 26.93
C ILE A 807 -8.05 11.88 27.44
N SER A 808 -8.05 13.22 27.52
CA SER A 808 -9.10 14.04 28.17
C SER A 808 -10.52 13.67 27.77
N HIS A 809 -10.77 13.57 26.46
CA HIS A 809 -12.11 13.37 25.89
C HIS A 809 -12.19 12.07 25.09
N PHE A 810 -11.53 11.01 25.58
CA PHE A 810 -11.61 9.71 24.94
C PHE A 810 -13.08 9.23 24.86
N PRO A 811 -13.57 8.82 23.67
CA PRO A 811 -15.00 8.77 23.40
C PRO A 811 -15.75 7.60 24.05
N PHE A 812 -15.06 6.51 24.40
CA PHE A 812 -15.65 5.29 24.95
C PHE A 812 -14.93 4.83 26.23
N GLN A 813 -15.31 3.65 26.73
CA GLN A 813 -14.82 3.08 27.98
C GLN A 813 -13.29 3.00 27.97
N ALA A 814 -12.65 3.63 28.95
CA ALA A 814 -11.19 3.62 29.07
C ALA A 814 -10.76 3.68 30.55
N MET A 815 -9.55 3.23 30.88
CA MET A 815 -8.96 3.44 32.20
C MET A 815 -7.46 3.72 32.06
N GLY A 816 -7.04 4.86 32.61
CA GLY A 816 -5.67 5.33 32.50
C GLY A 816 -4.73 4.57 33.42
N TRP A 817 -3.60 4.15 32.88
CA TRP A 817 -2.43 3.71 33.64
C TRP A 817 -1.17 4.28 33.05
N THR A 818 -0.21 4.63 33.90
CA THR A 818 1.20 4.63 33.51
C THR A 818 1.80 3.24 33.74
N ALA A 819 2.90 2.92 33.04
CA ALA A 819 3.62 1.67 33.25
C ALA A 819 4.02 1.45 34.72
N GLU A 820 4.41 2.50 35.47
CA GLU A 820 4.71 2.41 36.90
C GLU A 820 3.47 2.11 37.74
N SER A 821 2.33 2.76 37.44
CA SER A 821 1.10 2.51 38.19
C SER A 821 0.55 1.10 37.94
N GLN A 822 0.66 0.60 36.70
CA GLN A 822 0.31 -0.77 36.34
C GLN A 822 1.21 -1.76 37.08
N ARG A 823 2.53 -1.54 37.07
CA ARG A 823 3.51 -2.32 37.83
C ARG A 823 3.19 -2.38 39.32
N ASP A 824 2.96 -1.23 39.94
CA ASP A 824 2.76 -1.13 41.38
C ASP A 824 1.46 -1.81 41.81
N TRP A 825 0.41 -1.71 41.01
CA TRP A 825 -0.86 -2.40 41.23
C TRP A 825 -0.76 -3.92 41.05
N ILE A 826 -0.06 -4.39 40.01
CA ILE A 826 0.21 -5.83 39.83
C ILE A 826 0.95 -6.39 41.05
N ALA A 827 2.02 -5.72 41.48
CA ALA A 827 2.85 -6.15 42.59
C ALA A 827 2.11 -6.17 43.94
N SER A 828 1.25 -5.18 44.18
CA SER A 828 0.65 -4.94 45.50
C SER A 828 -0.75 -5.52 45.67
N ASP A 829 -1.51 -5.63 44.57
CA ASP A 829 -2.95 -5.91 44.63
C ASP A 829 -3.36 -7.06 43.68
N LEU A 830 -3.22 -6.90 42.36
CA LEU A 830 -3.77 -7.88 41.39
C LEU A 830 -3.13 -9.26 41.52
N GLY A 831 -1.81 -9.34 41.46
CA GLY A 831 -1.08 -10.61 41.56
C GLY A 831 -1.37 -11.34 42.87
N PRO A 832 -1.24 -10.69 44.05
CA PRO A 832 -1.60 -11.31 45.32
C PRO A 832 -3.07 -11.74 45.42
N ALA A 833 -4.01 -10.99 44.83
CA ALA A 833 -5.43 -11.35 44.83
C ALA A 833 -5.69 -12.61 43.99
N LEU A 834 -5.09 -12.71 42.80
CA LEU A 834 -5.18 -13.90 41.95
C LEU A 834 -4.59 -15.13 42.65
N ASP A 835 -3.41 -15.01 43.26
CA ASP A 835 -2.79 -16.10 44.05
C ASP A 835 -3.70 -16.58 45.18
N GLN A 836 -4.20 -15.66 46.00
CA GLN A 836 -5.03 -15.97 47.17
C GLN A 836 -6.35 -16.63 46.78
N ALA A 837 -6.90 -16.26 45.62
CA ALA A 837 -8.09 -16.85 45.06
C ALA A 837 -7.85 -18.21 44.35
N GLY A 838 -6.60 -18.67 44.25
CA GLY A 838 -6.25 -19.94 43.61
C GLY A 838 -6.15 -19.86 42.08
N TYR A 839 -5.94 -18.66 41.54
CA TYR A 839 -5.79 -18.36 40.11
C TYR A 839 -4.33 -18.06 39.72
N SER A 840 -3.35 -18.56 40.49
CA SER A 840 -1.91 -18.37 40.23
C SER A 840 -1.43 -19.01 38.91
N ASN A 841 -2.29 -19.74 38.20
CA ASN A 841 -2.03 -20.40 36.92
C ASN A 841 -2.67 -19.68 35.72
N ILE A 842 -3.40 -18.58 35.95
CA ILE A 842 -3.85 -17.68 34.89
C ILE A 842 -2.63 -16.98 34.30
N SER A 843 -2.52 -16.95 32.97
CA SER A 843 -1.48 -16.16 32.31
C SER A 843 -1.84 -14.68 32.31
N LEU A 844 -1.06 -13.84 33.00
CA LEU A 844 -1.32 -12.40 33.07
C LEU A 844 -0.46 -11.63 32.07
N MET A 845 -1.11 -10.78 31.28
CA MET A 845 -0.48 -9.98 30.22
C MET A 845 -0.55 -8.49 30.52
N ILE A 846 0.58 -7.81 30.35
CA ILE A 846 0.71 -6.35 30.51
C ILE A 846 0.58 -5.63 29.16
N LEU A 847 0.54 -4.30 29.19
CA LEU A 847 0.33 -3.41 28.04
C LEU A 847 -1.08 -3.52 27.43
N ASP A 848 -1.36 -4.48 26.54
CA ASP A 848 -2.63 -4.62 25.77
C ASP A 848 -2.98 -3.31 25.04
N ASP A 849 -2.00 -2.77 24.33
CA ASP A 849 -2.02 -1.50 23.61
C ASP A 849 -1.07 -1.57 22.41
N ASN A 850 -1.00 -0.52 21.61
CA ASN A 850 -0.16 -0.40 20.43
C ASN A 850 1.32 -0.68 20.71
N ARG A 851 1.99 -1.37 19.78
CA ARG A 851 3.41 -1.75 19.91
C ARG A 851 4.39 -0.58 20.04
N LEU A 852 3.94 0.65 19.77
CA LEU A 852 4.74 1.88 19.91
C LEU A 852 5.24 2.12 21.34
N TRP A 853 4.54 1.57 22.34
CA TRP A 853 4.91 1.71 23.75
C TRP A 853 6.02 0.74 24.19
N LEU A 854 6.45 -0.13 23.28
CA LEU A 854 7.55 -1.05 23.51
C LEU A 854 8.91 -0.45 23.09
N PRO A 855 10.02 -0.91 23.71
CA PRO A 855 10.09 -1.80 24.88
C PRO A 855 9.83 -1.08 26.22
N GLY A 856 9.61 0.24 26.20
CA GLY A 856 9.59 1.09 27.40
C GLY A 856 8.57 0.67 28.47
N TRP A 857 7.34 0.31 28.06
CA TRP A 857 6.31 -0.13 29.00
C TRP A 857 6.66 -1.47 29.65
N ALA A 858 7.05 -2.45 28.82
CA ALA A 858 7.41 -3.79 29.28
C ALA A 858 8.59 -3.76 30.25
N THR A 859 9.66 -3.06 29.90
CA THR A 859 10.84 -2.91 30.75
C THR A 859 10.53 -2.20 32.07
N THR A 860 9.64 -1.20 32.07
CA THR A 860 9.23 -0.50 33.29
C THR A 860 8.49 -1.42 34.27
N VAL A 861 7.63 -2.30 33.77
CA VAL A 861 6.87 -3.24 34.60
C VAL A 861 7.73 -4.42 35.04
N LEU A 862 8.50 -5.00 34.12
CA LEU A 862 9.18 -6.29 34.32
C LEU A 862 10.55 -6.19 34.99
N ASN A 863 11.20 -5.02 35.01
CA ASN A 863 12.43 -4.81 35.80
C ASN A 863 12.18 -4.77 37.32
N ASN A 864 10.93 -4.81 37.77
CA ASN A 864 10.58 -4.95 39.19
C ASN A 864 10.28 -6.41 39.52
N GLY A 865 11.16 -7.04 40.31
CA GLY A 865 11.06 -8.46 40.67
C GLY A 865 9.76 -8.89 41.39
N THR A 866 8.98 -7.96 41.95
CA THR A 866 7.69 -8.29 42.59
C THR A 866 6.52 -8.28 41.62
N ALA A 867 6.51 -7.39 40.62
CA ALA A 867 5.50 -7.41 39.57
C ALA A 867 5.79 -8.53 38.55
N ALA A 868 7.05 -8.67 38.16
CA ALA A 868 7.54 -9.65 37.20
C ALA A 868 7.12 -11.09 37.53
N LYS A 869 7.09 -11.47 38.82
CA LYS A 869 6.69 -12.83 39.25
C LYS A 869 5.24 -13.20 38.91
N TYR A 870 4.41 -12.21 38.58
CA TYR A 870 3.00 -12.35 38.27
C TYR A 870 2.67 -12.21 36.79
N VAL A 871 3.62 -11.77 35.98
CA VAL A 871 3.39 -11.46 34.56
C VAL A 871 4.00 -12.58 33.72
N ASP A 872 3.24 -13.10 32.76
CA ASP A 872 3.70 -14.16 31.87
C ASP A 872 3.98 -13.65 30.46
N GLY A 873 3.35 -12.53 30.07
CA GLY A 873 3.47 -12.02 28.71
C GLY A 873 3.10 -10.55 28.54
N ILE A 874 3.25 -10.09 27.30
CA ILE A 874 3.04 -8.73 26.83
C ILE A 874 2.01 -8.79 25.71
N ALA A 875 0.93 -8.03 25.84
CA ALA A 875 -0.13 -7.94 24.85
C ALA A 875 0.07 -6.70 23.97
N VAL A 876 -0.12 -6.83 22.64
CA VAL A 876 0.06 -5.74 21.66
C VAL A 876 -1.09 -5.62 20.67
N HIS A 877 -1.41 -4.38 20.27
CA HIS A 877 -2.41 -4.01 19.26
C HIS A 877 -1.74 -3.45 17.97
N TRP A 878 -2.52 -3.35 16.89
CA TRP A 878 -2.06 -3.04 15.52
C TRP A 878 -2.18 -1.57 15.05
N TYR A 879 -3.04 -0.76 15.68
CA TYR A 879 -3.61 0.47 15.06
C TYR A 879 -2.63 1.61 14.73
N MET A 880 -1.43 1.61 15.33
CA MET A 880 -0.40 2.65 15.11
C MET A 880 0.91 2.10 14.52
N ASP A 881 0.84 0.94 13.86
CA ASP A 881 2.02 0.22 13.36
C ASP A 881 2.82 0.96 12.27
N GLN A 882 2.23 1.99 11.65
CA GLN A 882 2.93 2.89 10.72
C GLN A 882 3.94 3.81 11.41
N LEU A 883 3.80 4.04 12.71
CA LEU A 883 4.69 4.94 13.47
C LEU A 883 5.96 4.24 13.96
N VAL A 884 5.91 2.91 14.13
CA VAL A 884 7.03 2.12 14.66
C VAL A 884 7.14 0.79 13.90
N PRO A 885 8.32 0.45 13.35
CA PRO A 885 8.53 -0.82 12.66
C PRO A 885 8.40 -2.03 13.58
N ALA A 886 8.08 -3.20 13.00
CA ALA A 886 7.85 -4.45 13.74
C ALA A 886 9.10 -4.98 14.48
N ASN A 887 10.30 -4.50 14.14
CA ASN A 887 11.55 -4.86 14.82
C ASN A 887 11.55 -4.52 16.33
N VAL A 888 10.70 -3.59 16.78
CA VAL A 888 10.52 -3.29 18.21
C VAL A 888 10.08 -4.51 19.02
N LEU A 889 9.33 -5.43 18.39
CA LEU A 889 8.89 -6.68 19.01
C LEU A 889 10.09 -7.63 19.23
N SER A 890 11.02 -7.70 18.26
CA SER A 890 12.28 -8.43 18.44
C SER A 890 13.15 -7.81 19.52
N PHE A 891 13.32 -6.49 19.55
CA PHE A 891 14.10 -5.83 20.61
C PHE A 891 13.50 -6.10 22.00
N THR A 892 12.16 -6.08 22.11
CA THR A 892 11.47 -6.40 23.36
C THR A 892 11.71 -7.85 23.77
N HIS A 893 11.62 -8.80 22.83
CA HIS A 893 11.91 -10.20 23.10
C HIS A 893 13.36 -10.42 23.50
N ASP A 894 14.32 -9.80 22.82
CA ASP A 894 15.74 -9.95 23.12
C ASP A 894 16.08 -9.43 24.52
N ASP A 895 15.44 -8.33 24.95
CA ASP A 895 15.58 -7.77 26.30
C ASP A 895 14.84 -8.58 27.36
N LEU A 896 13.71 -9.23 27.01
CA LEU A 896 12.78 -9.90 27.92
C LEU A 896 12.35 -11.29 27.39
N PRO A 897 13.28 -12.23 27.16
CA PRO A 897 13.01 -13.46 26.41
C PRO A 897 12.11 -14.47 27.14
N ASP A 898 11.99 -14.35 28.46
CA ASP A 898 11.17 -15.23 29.29
C ASP A 898 9.66 -14.89 29.22
N TYR A 899 9.30 -13.74 28.65
CA TYR A 899 7.92 -13.27 28.54
C TYR A 899 7.45 -13.37 27.10
N PHE A 900 6.32 -14.05 26.88
CA PHE A 900 5.78 -14.15 25.52
C PHE A 900 5.16 -12.83 25.07
N VAL A 901 5.19 -12.54 23.77
CA VAL A 901 4.42 -11.44 23.19
C VAL A 901 3.24 -12.01 22.43
N LEU A 902 2.03 -11.51 22.66
CA LEU A 902 0.80 -11.93 21.97
C LEU A 902 0.13 -10.71 21.32
N SER A 903 -0.21 -10.81 20.04
CA SER A 903 -1.12 -9.84 19.42
C SER A 903 -2.55 -10.16 19.85
N THR A 904 -3.12 -9.28 20.66
CA THR A 904 -4.40 -9.49 21.34
C THR A 904 -5.58 -8.84 20.64
N GLU A 905 -5.33 -7.94 19.69
CA GLU A 905 -6.36 -7.21 18.97
C GLU A 905 -5.84 -6.56 17.68
N ALA A 906 -6.61 -6.70 16.61
CA ALA A 906 -6.41 -6.01 15.34
C ALA A 906 -7.73 -5.98 14.55
N CYS A 907 -8.01 -4.87 13.85
CA CYS A 907 -9.19 -4.75 12.97
C CYS A 907 -8.98 -3.74 11.85
N GLN A 908 -9.69 -3.91 10.74
CA GLN A 908 -9.69 -2.97 9.61
C GLN A 908 -10.81 -1.95 9.67
N GLY A 909 -10.62 -0.79 9.03
CA GLY A 909 -11.63 0.27 8.97
C GLY A 909 -11.75 1.10 10.25
N PHE A 910 -10.71 1.06 11.08
CA PHE A 910 -10.64 1.77 12.36
C PHE A 910 -10.38 3.27 12.20
N TRP A 911 -9.81 3.74 11.08
CA TRP A 911 -9.62 5.16 10.88
C TRP A 911 -10.96 5.88 10.66
N PRO A 912 -11.10 7.15 11.11
CA PRO A 912 -12.33 7.91 10.94
C PRO A 912 -12.76 8.13 9.48
N TRP A 913 -11.79 8.12 8.55
CA TRP A 913 -12.01 8.33 7.12
C TRP A 913 -12.18 7.04 6.31
N ASP A 914 -12.01 5.88 6.93
CA ASP A 914 -12.19 4.60 6.24
C ASP A 914 -13.68 4.27 6.07
N ASP A 915 -14.01 3.63 4.95
CA ASP A 915 -15.27 2.89 4.84
C ASP A 915 -15.28 1.75 5.87
N LYS A 916 -16.35 1.60 6.64
CA LYS A 916 -16.35 0.66 7.78
C LYS A 916 -16.35 -0.79 7.32
N VAL A 917 -17.34 -1.21 6.54
CA VAL A 917 -17.42 -2.56 5.98
C VAL A 917 -17.23 -2.51 4.47
N LEU A 918 -16.23 -3.24 3.97
CA LEU A 918 -15.96 -3.40 2.53
C LEU A 918 -16.08 -4.88 2.15
N LEU A 919 -17.26 -5.29 1.70
CA LEU A 919 -17.54 -6.70 1.40
C LEU A 919 -16.72 -7.20 0.22
N GLY A 920 -15.88 -8.20 0.47
CA GLY A 920 -15.07 -8.88 -0.54
C GLY A 920 -13.71 -8.21 -0.79
N ASN A 921 -13.33 -7.18 -0.03
CA ASN A 921 -12.09 -6.46 -0.29
C ASN A 921 -10.85 -7.33 -0.01
N TRP A 922 -10.03 -7.56 -1.05
CA TRP A 922 -8.83 -8.37 -0.95
C TRP A 922 -7.69 -7.66 -0.21
N ASN A 923 -7.55 -6.35 -0.36
CA ASN A 923 -6.47 -5.58 0.26
C ASN A 923 -6.51 -5.67 1.80
N ARG A 924 -7.69 -5.60 2.42
CA ARG A 924 -7.87 -5.85 3.86
C ARG A 924 -7.36 -7.23 4.30
N ALA A 925 -7.51 -8.22 3.43
CA ALA A 925 -6.96 -9.56 3.63
C ALA A 925 -5.43 -9.59 3.52
N VAL A 926 -4.86 -8.87 2.56
CA VAL A 926 -3.40 -8.70 2.41
C VAL A 926 -2.82 -8.06 3.67
N GLU A 927 -3.44 -6.99 4.18
CA GLU A 927 -3.01 -6.30 5.39
C GLU A 927 -3.04 -7.20 6.63
N TYR A 928 -4.08 -8.05 6.80
CA TYR A 928 -4.09 -9.09 7.85
C TYR A 928 -2.91 -10.06 7.68
N SER A 929 -2.64 -10.51 6.45
CA SER A 929 -1.54 -11.45 6.20
C SER A 929 -0.17 -10.83 6.48
N THR A 930 0.00 -9.55 6.15
CA THR A 930 1.22 -8.78 6.36
C THR A 930 1.48 -8.58 7.84
N ASP A 931 0.45 -8.18 8.61
CA ASP A 931 0.62 -7.97 10.04
C ASP A 931 0.87 -9.29 10.79
N ILE A 932 0.12 -10.36 10.48
CA ILE A 932 0.37 -11.70 11.05
C ILE A 932 1.81 -12.14 10.75
N ARG A 933 2.29 -11.95 9.52
CA ARG A 933 3.67 -12.26 9.14
C ARG A 933 4.68 -11.44 9.95
N GLN A 934 4.49 -10.12 10.06
CA GLN A 934 5.37 -9.26 10.84
C GLN A 934 5.43 -9.73 12.30
N ASN A 935 4.29 -9.94 12.94
CA ASN A 935 4.20 -10.45 14.30
C ASN A 935 4.93 -11.79 14.46
N LEU A 936 4.60 -12.79 13.64
CA LEU A 936 5.20 -14.13 13.75
C LEU A 936 6.70 -14.14 13.41
N LYS A 937 7.21 -13.24 12.58
CA LYS A 937 8.65 -13.09 12.36
C LYS A 937 9.38 -12.49 13.54
N HIS A 938 8.69 -11.70 14.35
CA HIS A 938 9.27 -10.99 15.49
C HIS A 938 8.78 -11.57 16.83
N TRP A 939 8.88 -12.89 16.98
CA TRP A 939 8.67 -13.64 18.23
C TRP A 939 7.26 -13.63 18.83
N VAL A 940 6.28 -12.99 18.17
CA VAL A 940 4.90 -13.01 18.66
C VAL A 940 4.33 -14.43 18.55
N VAL A 941 3.67 -14.89 19.61
CA VAL A 941 3.23 -16.28 19.77
C VAL A 941 1.84 -16.55 19.18
N GLY A 942 1.09 -15.53 18.80
CA GLY A 942 -0.26 -15.68 18.28
C GLY A 942 -0.86 -14.35 17.87
N TRP A 943 -2.04 -14.41 17.27
CA TRP A 943 -2.70 -13.23 16.72
C TRP A 943 -4.21 -13.32 16.84
N THR A 944 -4.85 -12.25 17.30
CA THR A 944 -6.28 -12.23 17.64
C THR A 944 -6.98 -11.14 16.85
N ASP A 945 -7.91 -11.54 15.99
CA ASP A 945 -8.84 -10.64 15.30
C ASP A 945 -9.72 -9.91 16.31
N TRP A 946 -10.33 -8.80 15.91
CA TRP A 946 -11.22 -8.07 16.78
C TRP A 946 -12.61 -8.70 16.88
N ASN A 947 -13.64 -8.13 16.28
CA ASN A 947 -14.99 -8.67 16.39
C ASN A 947 -15.14 -9.94 15.54
N LEU A 948 -15.51 -11.08 16.16
CA LEU A 948 -15.78 -12.33 15.43
C LEU A 948 -16.85 -12.17 14.33
N ALA A 949 -17.81 -11.28 14.53
CA ALA A 949 -18.81 -10.94 13.52
C ALA A 949 -19.34 -9.52 13.72
N LEU A 950 -19.63 -8.80 12.66
CA LEU A 950 -20.34 -7.51 12.71
C LEU A 950 -21.51 -7.49 11.74
N ASN A 951 -22.42 -6.53 11.87
CA ASN A 951 -23.49 -6.36 10.88
C ASN A 951 -22.98 -5.63 9.62
N MET A 952 -23.87 -5.47 8.64
CA MET A 952 -23.62 -4.75 7.39
C MET A 952 -23.11 -3.31 7.54
N SER A 953 -23.22 -2.70 8.73
CA SER A 953 -22.73 -1.35 9.03
C SER A 953 -21.44 -1.36 9.85
N GLY A 954 -20.93 -2.53 10.26
CA GLY A 954 -19.74 -2.65 11.10
C GLY A 954 -20.01 -2.50 12.60
N GLY A 955 -21.27 -2.71 13.04
CA GLY A 955 -21.67 -2.57 14.44
C GLY A 955 -22.46 -3.78 14.97
N PRO A 956 -23.25 -3.60 16.06
CA PRO A 956 -23.51 -2.33 16.75
C PRO A 956 -22.31 -1.81 17.55
N ASN A 957 -22.19 -0.49 17.63
CA ASN A 957 -21.19 0.20 18.45
C ASN A 957 -21.86 1.47 19.03
N TRP A 958 -21.84 1.66 20.36
CA TRP A 958 -22.66 2.71 21.01
C TRP A 958 -22.12 4.13 20.81
N VAL A 959 -20.87 4.26 20.36
CA VAL A 959 -20.21 5.55 20.07
C VAL A 959 -19.99 5.82 18.59
N HIS A 960 -20.54 4.98 17.70
CA HIS A 960 -20.33 5.07 16.25
C HIS A 960 -18.85 4.94 15.83
N ASN A 961 -18.14 4.03 16.50
CA ASN A 961 -16.79 3.61 16.13
C ASN A 961 -16.83 2.27 15.36
N GLU A 962 -17.71 2.16 14.35
CA GLU A 962 -17.85 0.92 13.57
C GLU A 962 -16.56 0.59 12.79
N VAL A 963 -16.33 -0.71 12.54
CA VAL A 963 -15.15 -1.27 11.83
C VAL A 963 -15.55 -2.49 10.97
N ASP A 964 -14.62 -3.09 10.23
CA ASP A 964 -14.86 -4.36 9.51
C ASP A 964 -14.65 -5.57 10.43
N ALA A 965 -15.10 -6.75 9.98
CA ALA A 965 -14.88 -8.03 10.64
C ALA A 965 -14.69 -9.14 9.61
N ALA A 966 -13.99 -10.22 9.97
CA ALA A 966 -13.81 -11.37 9.08
C ALA A 966 -15.15 -12.03 8.65
N ILE A 967 -16.22 -11.89 9.43
CA ILE A 967 -17.58 -12.27 9.04
C ILE A 967 -18.56 -11.10 9.23
N ILE A 968 -19.37 -10.85 8.19
CA ILE A 968 -20.44 -9.84 8.22
C ILE A 968 -21.82 -10.50 8.18
N VAL A 969 -22.71 -10.13 9.08
CA VAL A 969 -24.06 -10.70 9.26
C VAL A 969 -25.12 -9.79 8.63
N ASP A 970 -25.98 -10.38 7.81
CA ASP A 970 -27.20 -9.78 7.29
C ASP A 970 -28.41 -10.55 7.84
N SER A 971 -28.79 -10.22 9.07
CA SER A 971 -29.88 -10.90 9.80
C SER A 971 -31.24 -10.76 9.13
N LYS A 972 -31.45 -9.74 8.29
CA LYS A 972 -32.68 -9.58 7.50
C LYS A 972 -32.84 -10.67 6.45
N LYS A 973 -31.72 -11.24 5.98
CA LYS A 973 -31.69 -12.35 5.03
C LYS A 973 -31.42 -13.70 5.67
N ASP A 974 -31.14 -13.73 6.97
CA ASP A 974 -30.60 -14.92 7.66
C ASP A 974 -29.31 -15.44 6.97
N GLU A 975 -28.51 -14.51 6.47
CA GLU A 975 -27.25 -14.74 5.75
C GLU A 975 -26.08 -14.15 6.52
N PHE A 976 -24.89 -14.73 6.33
CA PHE A 976 -23.64 -14.11 6.69
C PHE A 976 -22.61 -14.29 5.57
N TYR A 977 -21.64 -13.39 5.54
CA TYR A 977 -20.65 -13.25 4.49
C TYR A 977 -19.27 -13.45 5.08
N LYS A 978 -18.57 -14.49 4.63
CA LYS A 978 -17.16 -14.72 4.98
C LYS A 978 -16.29 -13.85 4.08
N GLN A 979 -15.63 -12.87 4.68
CA GLN A 979 -14.73 -11.94 4.00
C GLN A 979 -13.43 -12.63 3.59
N PRO A 980 -12.65 -12.09 2.64
CA PRO A 980 -11.28 -12.54 2.38
C PRO A 980 -10.41 -12.69 3.64
N MET A 981 -10.57 -11.78 4.61
CA MET A 981 -9.88 -11.82 5.92
C MET A 981 -10.09 -13.15 6.66
N TYR A 982 -11.30 -13.73 6.63
CA TYR A 982 -11.58 -15.05 7.23
C TYR A 982 -10.69 -16.14 6.63
N TYR A 983 -10.47 -16.12 5.32
CA TYR A 983 -9.68 -17.14 4.65
C TYR A 983 -8.20 -16.98 4.96
N ILE A 984 -7.69 -15.76 4.97
CA ILE A 984 -6.32 -15.45 5.40
C ILE A 984 -6.08 -15.98 6.82
N MET A 985 -6.98 -15.67 7.76
CA MET A 985 -6.91 -16.19 9.13
C MET A 985 -6.88 -17.72 9.17
N GLY A 986 -7.65 -18.38 8.29
CA GLY A 986 -7.65 -19.84 8.20
C GLY A 986 -6.37 -20.47 7.70
N HIS A 987 -5.58 -19.80 6.85
CA HIS A 987 -4.27 -20.29 6.43
C HIS A 987 -3.26 -20.40 7.58
N PHE A 988 -3.48 -19.69 8.68
CA PHE A 988 -2.70 -19.79 9.91
C PHE A 988 -3.40 -20.66 10.96
N SER A 989 -4.61 -20.28 11.39
CA SER A 989 -5.34 -20.93 12.50
C SER A 989 -5.58 -22.42 12.30
N LYS A 990 -5.94 -22.83 11.08
CA LYS A 990 -6.28 -24.22 10.77
C LYS A 990 -5.06 -25.14 10.82
N PHE A 991 -3.95 -24.66 10.27
CA PHE A 991 -2.77 -25.45 9.98
C PHE A 991 -1.68 -25.34 11.03
N ILE A 992 -1.70 -24.30 11.86
CA ILE A 992 -0.70 -24.03 12.90
C ILE A 992 -1.38 -24.12 14.28
N PRO A 993 -1.68 -25.34 14.78
CA PRO A 993 -2.26 -25.54 16.10
C PRO A 993 -1.34 -25.03 17.23
N GLU A 994 -1.92 -24.83 18.42
CA GLU A 994 -1.15 -24.58 19.64
C GLU A 994 -0.03 -25.62 19.83
N GLY A 995 1.15 -25.14 20.19
CA GLY A 995 2.35 -25.94 20.38
C GLY A 995 3.21 -26.12 19.13
N SER A 996 2.73 -25.67 17.96
CA SER A 996 3.56 -25.55 16.76
C SER A 996 4.77 -24.65 17.03
N VAL A 997 5.89 -24.91 16.37
CA VAL A 997 7.14 -24.14 16.55
C VAL A 997 7.50 -23.50 15.23
N ARG A 998 7.69 -22.17 15.20
CA ARG A 998 8.23 -21.50 14.02
C ARG A 998 9.67 -21.98 13.80
N VAL A 999 10.00 -22.38 12.58
CA VAL A 999 11.35 -22.79 12.19
C VAL A 999 11.83 -21.93 11.03
N GLU A 1000 13.14 -21.85 10.86
CA GLU A 1000 13.71 -21.04 9.78
C GLU A 1000 13.43 -21.67 8.41
N ILE A 1001 13.18 -20.82 7.42
CA ILE A 1001 13.13 -21.18 6.01
C ILE A 1001 13.95 -20.18 5.21
N ASP A 1002 15.05 -20.65 4.61
CA ASP A 1002 15.93 -19.82 3.80
C ASP A 1002 15.44 -19.81 2.36
N GLY A 1003 15.24 -18.64 1.77
CA GLY A 1003 14.86 -18.47 0.37
C GLY A 1003 15.78 -17.53 -0.42
N PRO A 1004 15.61 -17.46 -1.75
CA PRO A 1004 16.43 -16.61 -2.62
C PRO A 1004 16.04 -15.12 -2.57
N TYR A 1005 14.80 -14.81 -2.14
CA TYR A 1005 14.28 -13.45 -2.06
C TYR A 1005 13.04 -13.42 -1.17
N GLU A 1006 12.89 -12.40 -0.33
CA GLU A 1006 11.70 -12.20 0.48
C GLU A 1006 11.36 -10.71 0.55
N ASP A 1007 10.12 -10.34 0.25
CA ASP A 1007 9.60 -8.97 0.37
C ASP A 1007 8.17 -8.96 0.93
N GLU A 1008 7.44 -7.84 0.79
CA GLU A 1008 6.05 -7.72 1.23
C GLU A 1008 5.07 -8.49 0.35
N ASP A 1009 5.38 -8.66 -0.94
CA ASP A 1009 4.51 -9.25 -1.96
C ASP A 1009 4.79 -10.75 -2.16
N GLN A 1010 5.91 -11.25 -1.65
CA GLN A 1010 6.31 -12.66 -1.72
C GLN A 1010 7.11 -13.10 -0.50
N TRP A 1011 6.54 -14.02 0.28
CA TRP A 1011 7.18 -14.55 1.48
C TRP A 1011 6.75 -15.98 1.82
N MET A 1012 7.56 -16.67 2.64
CA MET A 1012 7.25 -17.99 3.20
C MET A 1012 7.60 -18.05 4.69
N MET A 1013 6.78 -18.74 5.48
CA MET A 1013 7.05 -19.05 6.88
C MET A 1013 6.84 -20.54 7.15
N ALA A 1014 7.79 -21.18 7.84
CA ALA A 1014 7.75 -22.60 8.14
C ALA A 1014 7.48 -22.87 9.62
N PHE A 1015 6.74 -23.96 9.88
CA PHE A 1015 6.34 -24.39 11.21
C PHE A 1015 6.47 -25.91 11.33
N SER A 1016 7.01 -26.35 12.46
CA SER A 1016 6.93 -27.74 12.91
C SER A 1016 5.69 -27.92 13.78
N VAL A 1017 4.86 -28.91 13.48
CA VAL A 1017 3.54 -29.09 14.10
C VAL A 1017 3.58 -30.27 15.09
N PRO A 1018 2.84 -30.24 16.21
CA PRO A 1018 2.87 -31.30 17.23
C PRO A 1018 2.48 -32.70 16.73
N ASP A 1019 1.73 -32.81 15.64
CA ASP A 1019 1.37 -34.09 15.01
C ASP A 1019 2.53 -34.70 14.18
N GLY A 1020 3.68 -34.01 14.15
CA GLY A 1020 4.88 -34.36 13.42
C GLY A 1020 4.92 -33.83 12.00
N SER A 1021 3.90 -33.13 11.50
CA SER A 1021 3.94 -32.50 10.17
C SER A 1021 4.79 -31.25 10.13
N MET A 1022 5.16 -30.87 8.91
CA MET A 1022 5.68 -29.55 8.59
C MET A 1022 4.61 -28.76 7.83
N VAL A 1023 4.51 -27.47 8.14
CA VAL A 1023 3.62 -26.52 7.48
C VAL A 1023 4.44 -25.35 6.95
N VAL A 1024 4.17 -24.93 5.72
CA VAL A 1024 4.67 -23.67 5.16
C VAL A 1024 3.47 -22.84 4.72
N VAL A 1025 3.34 -21.64 5.29
CA VAL A 1025 2.40 -20.62 4.82
C VAL A 1025 3.18 -19.67 3.92
N MET A 1026 2.64 -19.37 2.74
CA MET A 1026 3.28 -18.51 1.76
C MET A 1026 2.25 -17.55 1.16
N TYR A 1027 2.71 -16.36 0.81
CA TYR A 1027 1.93 -15.38 0.06
C TYR A 1027 2.72 -14.95 -1.18
N GLY A 1028 2.01 -14.65 -2.26
CA GLY A 1028 2.58 -14.12 -3.50
C GLY A 1028 2.40 -15.03 -4.70
N GLU A 1029 3.13 -14.74 -5.78
CA GLU A 1029 3.11 -15.50 -7.04
C GLU A 1029 4.37 -16.37 -7.18
N PHE A 1030 4.21 -17.68 -7.36
CA PHE A 1030 5.31 -18.63 -7.42
C PHE A 1030 5.37 -19.31 -8.80
N TYR A 1031 6.16 -18.77 -9.72
CA TYR A 1031 6.25 -19.25 -11.11
C TYR A 1031 6.83 -20.66 -11.24
N GLU A 1032 7.89 -20.95 -10.49
CA GLU A 1032 8.51 -22.27 -10.36
C GLU A 1032 9.28 -22.25 -9.03
N ALA A 1033 8.65 -22.72 -7.95
CA ALA A 1033 9.21 -22.66 -6.61
C ALA A 1033 9.35 -24.06 -6.01
N HIS A 1034 10.38 -24.22 -5.19
CA HIS A 1034 10.72 -25.50 -4.60
C HIS A 1034 10.86 -25.34 -3.09
N ILE A 1035 9.97 -25.95 -2.31
CA ILE A 1035 10.20 -26.11 -0.87
C ILE A 1035 11.04 -27.35 -0.68
N HIS A 1036 12.24 -27.20 -0.14
CA HIS A 1036 13.13 -28.27 0.19
C HIS A 1036 13.08 -28.55 1.69
N ASP A 1037 12.63 -29.75 2.05
CA ASP A 1037 12.79 -30.30 3.39
C ASP A 1037 13.86 -31.40 3.34
N PRO A 1038 15.02 -31.21 4.00
CA PRO A 1038 16.13 -32.15 3.97
C PRO A 1038 15.79 -33.60 4.34
N ASP A 1039 14.71 -33.83 5.11
CA ASP A 1039 14.34 -35.17 5.57
C ASP A 1039 13.45 -35.94 4.57
N VAL A 1040 12.78 -35.25 3.64
CA VAL A 1040 11.77 -35.84 2.76
C VAL A 1040 11.89 -35.47 1.28
N GLY A 1041 12.64 -34.42 0.93
CA GLY A 1041 12.88 -33.99 -0.44
C GLY A 1041 12.17 -32.68 -0.80
N PHE A 1042 11.76 -32.57 -2.06
CA PHE A 1042 11.28 -31.32 -2.67
C PHE A 1042 9.78 -31.35 -2.95
N ILE A 1043 9.10 -30.27 -2.58
CA ILE A 1043 7.76 -29.92 -3.05
C ILE A 1043 7.95 -28.91 -4.17
N ASN A 1044 7.83 -29.38 -5.40
CA ASN A 1044 7.88 -28.52 -6.58
C ASN A 1044 6.46 -28.08 -6.91
N PHE A 1045 6.23 -26.77 -6.93
CA PHE A 1045 4.91 -26.24 -7.21
C PHE A 1045 5.00 -24.96 -8.02
N GLN A 1046 3.84 -24.60 -8.55
CA GLN A 1046 3.64 -23.36 -9.22
C GLN A 1046 2.31 -22.77 -8.76
N GLN A 1047 2.32 -21.52 -8.35
CA GLN A 1047 1.15 -20.75 -7.99
C GLN A 1047 1.07 -19.55 -8.91
N PHE A 1048 0.11 -19.62 -9.83
CA PHE A 1048 0.07 -18.69 -10.93
C PHE A 1048 -0.69 -17.38 -10.67
N GLU A 1049 -1.22 -17.26 -9.48
CA GLU A 1049 -2.12 -16.19 -9.10
C GLU A 1049 -1.68 -15.73 -7.73
N GLU A 1050 -1.55 -14.42 -7.55
CA GLU A 1050 -1.26 -13.85 -6.25
C GLU A 1050 -2.28 -14.38 -5.24
N GLY A 1051 -1.79 -14.81 -4.07
CA GLY A 1051 -2.66 -15.32 -3.05
C GLY A 1051 -1.90 -15.99 -1.94
N ILE A 1052 -2.64 -16.41 -0.92
CA ILE A 1052 -2.09 -17.15 0.21
C ILE A 1052 -2.25 -18.65 -0.03
N THR A 1053 -1.19 -19.39 0.30
CA THR A 1053 -1.14 -20.84 0.16
C THR A 1053 -0.53 -21.46 1.39
N THR A 1054 -1.09 -22.59 1.83
CA THR A 1054 -0.52 -23.38 2.91
C THR A 1054 -0.16 -24.76 2.39
N ALA A 1055 1.13 -25.10 2.44
CA ALA A 1055 1.65 -26.43 2.14
C ALA A 1055 1.82 -27.22 3.44
N GLN A 1056 1.42 -28.49 3.48
CA GLN A 1056 1.61 -29.38 4.63
C GLN A 1056 2.00 -30.78 4.21
N TRP A 1057 2.98 -31.37 4.90
CA TRP A 1057 3.47 -32.73 4.65
C TRP A 1057 3.96 -33.40 5.95
N TRP A 1058 4.09 -34.73 5.93
CA TRP A 1058 4.54 -35.52 7.09
C TRP A 1058 5.88 -36.22 6.78
N PRO A 1059 6.93 -36.01 7.60
CA PRO A 1059 8.26 -36.62 7.46
C PRO A 1059 8.33 -38.16 7.47
#